data_AF-A0AAN1WFN0-F1
#
_entry.id   AF-A0AAN1WFN0-F1
#
_cell.length_a   1.000
_cell.length_b   1.000
_cell.length_c   1.000
_cell.angle_alpha   90.00
_cell.angle_beta   90.00
_cell.angle_gamma   90.00
#
_symmetry.space_group_name_H-M   'P 1'
#
loop_
_entity.id
_entity.type
_entity.pdbx_description
1 polymer ?
#
loop_
_entity_poly.entity_id
_entity_poly.type
_entity_poly.pdbx_seq_one_letter_code
_entity_poly.pdbx_strand_id
1 'polypeptide(L)'
;MMNISQPLQHKQNGMATILIILVVGISLMALSMSIVHNVKSTQQKHIAANATAHVQPLAWTGVEVFRSYLENLSEDEVKALAPSANKIPISVSTIKDANAVIKADILEASTVVPDGLFEYYRIPVRITAFDHVADASSTVEVVYYIAPPGGKNCLDCTTLEATLDFRDDLELEGNLGVKAPSGKTATFNVDGSISATNISLNHINYLNSTGNITLSSGTFIDELFSNGDINLSGSASTLKASALGNVNLTSQAAADIIETNSNVLLQLSGQARTSIDALGIILNDSTATQGAATAGKDILIPATGGSMTQASAVGNVDIAGGSMTIPAIKAQGNVACPGSYWKNFDSIRAQGIAINCPIDNPNANNPIDYDIVDNTPVTIKLMTPLTPFSMPSPTVNVWPLKDYANYVFTPEGNNMRVLVRNINGLENGNYYLADYPQNGRHFKNYLCKEINNAGTCVTPATPQETRTLCYGFSVSDACLSYDSTEDRWTFNGKSFAPGIIWLDGNLTLDNGFYYNTFLATGNIDTAGGMKTSASNFASFASTCELDYPENKNTTGDFDELYPVNLCNISGSAMHYNPIGNIALASGGTPPGESTYAGGIINLGSSNEINGTLLAGENLITHGSTTVRGYITAASESGKKPGLDNNTLGGSTTIDLENLPEGYDPSTVPPMEPVDPDDDSQGKGFSKIIWARYL
;
A
#
# COMPACT_ATOMS: atom_id res chain seq x y z
N MET A 1 -31.88 -90.02 15.71
CA MET A 1 -32.13 -91.32 16.36
C MET A 1 -31.30 -91.40 17.63
N MET A 2 -31.97 -91.75 18.75
CA MET A 2 -31.51 -92.29 20.04
C MET A 2 -30.38 -91.57 20.81
N ASN A 3 -30.65 -90.87 21.93
CA ASN A 3 -31.06 -91.25 23.31
C ASN A 3 -29.94 -91.72 24.27
N ILE A 4 -29.75 -90.87 25.30
CA ILE A 4 -29.63 -91.14 26.75
C ILE A 4 -28.36 -91.84 27.26
N SER A 5 -27.61 -91.14 28.13
CA SER A 5 -27.55 -91.42 29.59
C SER A 5 -26.45 -90.62 30.29
N GLN A 6 -26.82 -89.86 31.33
CA GLN A 6 -25.91 -89.46 32.41
C GLN A 6 -25.79 -90.62 33.43
N PRO A 7 -24.74 -90.62 34.27
CA PRO A 7 -25.03 -90.43 35.70
C PRO A 7 -24.07 -89.48 36.45
N LEU A 8 -24.55 -89.10 37.63
CA LEU A 8 -24.22 -87.98 38.52
C LEU A 8 -23.10 -88.23 39.56
N GLN A 9 -22.78 -87.12 40.26
CA GLN A 9 -22.10 -86.96 41.57
C GLN A 9 -20.57 -86.85 41.56
N HIS A 10 -19.90 -85.90 42.22
CA HIS A 10 -20.25 -85.05 43.37
C HIS A 10 -19.38 -83.77 43.31
N LYS A 11 -19.96 -82.56 43.31
CA LYS A 11 -19.17 -81.31 43.25
C LYS A 11 -19.07 -80.66 44.64
N GLN A 12 -17.84 -80.59 45.16
CA GLN A 12 -17.45 -79.82 46.34
C GLN A 12 -17.54 -78.32 46.02
N ASN A 13 -18.63 -77.66 46.42
CA ASN A 13 -18.90 -76.25 46.10
C ASN A 13 -18.33 -75.23 47.13
N GLY A 14 -17.37 -75.64 47.97
CA GLY A 14 -16.78 -74.76 48.99
C GLY A 14 -15.53 -74.00 48.52
N MET A 15 -14.52 -74.73 48.04
CA MET A 15 -13.21 -74.16 47.69
C MET A 15 -13.23 -73.37 46.39
N ALA A 16 -13.97 -73.83 45.37
CA ALA A 16 -14.05 -73.14 44.09
C ALA A 16 -14.73 -71.77 44.19
N THR A 17 -15.75 -71.64 45.04
CA THR A 17 -16.48 -70.38 45.24
C THR A 17 -15.61 -69.34 45.96
N ILE A 18 -14.83 -69.77 46.97
CA ILE A 18 -13.87 -68.89 47.66
C ILE A 18 -12.75 -68.44 46.72
N LEU A 19 -12.24 -69.35 45.89
CA LEU A 19 -11.16 -69.05 44.94
C LEU A 19 -11.63 -68.13 43.80
N ILE A 20 -12.85 -68.30 43.32
CA ILE A 20 -13.49 -67.39 42.36
C ILE A 20 -13.70 -66.01 42.98
N ILE A 21 -14.21 -65.92 44.21
CA ILE A 21 -14.38 -64.63 44.91
C ILE A 21 -13.03 -63.92 45.10
N LEU A 22 -11.97 -64.66 45.41
CA LEU A 22 -10.63 -64.12 45.59
C LEU A 22 -10.02 -63.64 44.26
N VAL A 23 -10.18 -64.40 43.18
CA VAL A 23 -9.72 -64.00 41.83
C VAL A 23 -10.50 -62.80 41.31
N VAL A 24 -11.81 -62.75 41.53
CA VAL A 24 -12.66 -61.60 41.19
C VAL A 24 -12.26 -60.38 42.02
N GLY A 25 -11.96 -60.55 43.30
CA GLY A 25 -11.45 -59.49 44.18
C GLY A 25 -10.11 -58.91 43.69
N ILE A 26 -9.15 -59.76 43.31
CA ILE A 26 -7.87 -59.31 42.74
C ILE A 26 -8.07 -58.60 41.39
N SER A 27 -8.98 -59.09 40.55
CA SER A 27 -9.27 -58.50 39.25
C SER A 27 -9.90 -57.10 39.39
N LEU A 28 -10.82 -56.92 40.34
CA LEU A 28 -11.40 -55.62 40.69
C LEU A 28 -10.34 -54.65 41.25
N MET A 29 -9.43 -55.14 42.11
CA MET A 29 -8.32 -54.33 42.60
C MET A 29 -7.40 -53.88 41.47
N ALA A 30 -7.04 -54.76 40.53
CA ALA A 30 -6.21 -54.43 39.38
C ALA A 30 -6.88 -53.38 38.47
N LEU A 31 -8.17 -53.54 38.17
CA LEU A 31 -8.94 -52.55 37.40
C LEU A 31 -9.01 -51.20 38.11
N SER A 32 -9.24 -51.19 39.42
CA SER A 32 -9.27 -49.95 40.21
C SER A 32 -7.91 -49.24 40.20
N MET A 33 -6.80 -49.97 40.30
CA MET A 33 -5.45 -49.40 40.19
C MET A 33 -5.17 -48.86 38.78
N SER A 34 -5.61 -49.54 37.72
CA SER A 34 -5.49 -49.04 36.34
C SER A 34 -6.31 -47.77 36.10
N ILE A 35 -7.50 -47.67 36.68
CA ILE A 35 -8.33 -46.46 36.60
C ILE A 35 -7.68 -45.31 37.40
N VAL A 36 -7.21 -45.58 38.62
CA VAL A 36 -6.49 -44.58 39.44
C VAL A 36 -5.21 -44.10 38.74
N HIS A 37 -4.47 -45.00 38.09
CA HIS A 37 -3.27 -44.63 37.33
C HIS A 37 -3.62 -43.76 36.12
N ASN A 38 -4.67 -44.10 35.36
CA ASN A 38 -5.14 -43.27 34.25
C ASN A 38 -5.63 -41.90 34.71
N VAL A 39 -6.41 -41.82 35.80
CA VAL A 39 -6.87 -40.55 36.36
C VAL A 39 -5.69 -39.69 36.80
N LYS A 40 -4.69 -40.27 37.48
CA LYS A 40 -3.46 -39.55 37.84
C LYS A 40 -2.70 -39.07 36.60
N SER A 41 -2.57 -39.90 35.57
CA SER A 41 -1.91 -39.53 34.31
C SER A 41 -2.66 -38.39 33.60
N THR A 42 -3.99 -38.44 33.54
CA THR A 42 -4.83 -37.39 32.96
C THR A 42 -4.76 -36.11 33.77
N GLN A 43 -4.77 -36.18 35.10
CA GLN A 43 -4.57 -35.03 35.97
C GLN A 43 -3.19 -34.40 35.74
N GLN A 44 -2.13 -35.20 35.64
CA GLN A 44 -0.78 -34.72 35.33
C GLN A 44 -0.73 -34.03 33.95
N LYS A 45 -1.41 -34.57 32.93
CA LYS A 45 -1.51 -33.93 31.61
C LYS A 45 -2.27 -32.60 31.66
N HIS A 46 -3.37 -32.51 32.42
CA HIS A 46 -4.10 -31.25 32.59
C HIS A 46 -3.31 -30.21 33.37
N ILE A 47 -2.58 -30.62 34.42
CA ILE A 47 -1.69 -29.73 35.18
C ILE A 47 -0.58 -29.21 34.27
N ALA A 48 0.05 -30.08 33.48
CA ALA A 48 1.09 -29.67 32.52
C ALA A 48 0.54 -28.72 31.45
N ALA A 49 -0.66 -29.00 30.89
CA ALA A 49 -1.29 -28.15 29.88
C ALA A 49 -1.66 -26.76 30.43
N ASN A 50 -2.25 -26.70 31.63
CA ASN A 50 -2.55 -25.43 32.30
C ASN A 50 -1.27 -24.66 32.63
N ALA A 51 -0.25 -25.34 33.16
CA ALA A 51 1.05 -24.74 33.43
C ALA A 51 1.66 -24.10 32.17
N THR A 52 1.66 -24.80 31.02
CA THR A 52 2.16 -24.24 29.74
C THR A 52 1.34 -23.06 29.24
N ALA A 53 0.01 -23.06 29.44
CA ALA A 53 -0.87 -21.97 29.02
C ALA A 53 -0.61 -20.66 29.81
N HIS A 54 -0.08 -20.75 31.03
CA HIS A 54 0.31 -19.58 31.82
C HIS A 54 1.68 -19.02 31.43
N VAL A 55 2.68 -19.87 31.16
CA VAL A 55 4.07 -19.41 30.96
C VAL A 55 4.42 -19.03 29.53
N GLN A 56 3.71 -19.56 28.51
CA GLN A 56 3.97 -19.21 27.11
C GLN A 56 3.64 -17.73 26.78
N PRO A 57 2.47 -17.18 27.18
CA PRO A 57 2.19 -15.75 27.01
C PRO A 57 3.14 -14.85 27.79
N LEU A 58 3.60 -15.29 28.97
CA LEU A 58 4.59 -14.57 29.76
C LEU A 58 5.95 -14.49 29.04
N ALA A 59 6.36 -15.56 28.36
CA ALA A 59 7.58 -15.54 27.55
C ALA A 59 7.48 -14.54 26.39
N TRP A 60 6.36 -14.49 25.68
CA TRP A 60 6.12 -13.49 24.62
C TRP A 60 5.99 -12.06 25.15
N THR A 61 5.41 -11.89 26.33
CA THR A 61 5.43 -10.59 27.02
C THR A 61 6.87 -10.16 27.30
N GLY A 62 7.73 -11.09 27.73
CA GLY A 62 9.16 -10.85 27.90
C GLY A 62 9.87 -10.47 26.61
N VAL A 63 9.51 -11.09 25.49
CA VAL A 63 10.01 -10.77 24.15
C VAL A 63 9.68 -9.32 23.76
N GLU A 64 8.45 -8.87 23.98
CA GLU A 64 8.03 -7.50 23.66
C GLU A 64 8.64 -6.46 24.61
N VAL A 65 8.71 -6.74 25.91
CA VAL A 65 9.34 -5.82 26.87
C VAL A 65 10.82 -5.68 26.58
N PHE A 66 11.50 -6.78 26.23
CA PHE A 66 12.91 -6.71 25.85
C PHE A 66 13.10 -5.97 24.52
N ARG A 67 12.20 -6.14 23.55
CA ARG A 67 12.19 -5.35 22.31
C ARG A 67 12.15 -3.85 22.60
N SER A 68 11.21 -3.40 23.42
CA SER A 68 11.11 -1.98 23.80
C SER A 68 12.26 -1.48 24.66
N TYR A 69 12.92 -2.34 25.44
CA TYR A 69 14.16 -1.97 26.11
C TYR A 69 15.27 -1.66 25.09
N LEU A 70 15.43 -2.52 24.08
CA LEU A 70 16.43 -2.35 23.03
C LEU A 70 16.21 -1.09 22.17
N GLU A 71 14.96 -0.67 21.97
CA GLU A 71 14.60 0.57 21.25
C GLU A 71 15.15 1.85 21.91
N ASN A 72 15.40 1.81 23.22
CA ASN A 72 15.83 2.98 23.98
C ASN A 72 17.34 3.03 24.22
N LEU A 73 18.12 2.06 23.71
CA LEU A 73 19.57 2.02 23.91
C LEU A 73 20.30 2.88 22.88
N SER A 74 21.27 3.66 23.34
CA SER A 74 22.21 4.38 22.48
C SER A 74 23.16 3.43 21.73
N GLU A 75 23.82 3.93 20.69
CA GLU A 75 24.74 3.12 19.86
C GLU A 75 25.86 2.47 20.69
N ASP A 76 26.47 3.22 21.61
CA ASP A 76 27.51 2.70 22.51
C ASP A 76 26.97 1.62 23.46
N GLU A 77 25.73 1.77 23.94
CA GLU A 77 25.08 0.77 24.80
C GLU A 77 24.75 -0.52 24.02
N VAL A 78 24.30 -0.40 22.77
CA VAL A 78 24.03 -1.54 21.89
C VAL A 78 25.33 -2.28 21.55
N LYS A 79 26.43 -1.56 21.26
CA LYS A 79 27.77 -2.15 21.06
C LYS A 79 28.30 -2.85 22.31
N ALA A 80 27.92 -2.39 23.49
CA ALA A 80 28.32 -2.99 24.77
C ALA A 80 27.51 -4.27 25.12
N LEU A 81 26.44 -4.59 24.39
CA LEU A 81 25.66 -5.81 24.62
C LEU A 81 26.46 -7.05 24.23
N ALA A 82 26.86 -7.81 25.25
CA ALA A 82 27.61 -9.05 25.12
C ALA A 82 27.12 -10.11 26.12
N PRO A 83 27.45 -11.40 25.92
CA PRO A 83 27.18 -12.45 26.88
C PRO A 83 27.79 -12.08 28.22
N SER A 84 26.95 -11.83 29.22
CA SER A 84 27.40 -11.46 30.57
C SER A 84 27.03 -12.56 31.55
N ALA A 85 27.87 -12.77 32.57
CA ALA A 85 27.57 -13.73 33.65
C ALA A 85 26.34 -13.30 34.49
N ASN A 86 25.96 -12.02 34.41
CA ASN A 86 24.82 -11.42 35.09
C ASN A 86 23.67 -11.23 34.10
N LYS A 87 22.81 -12.24 33.99
CA LYS A 87 21.57 -12.22 33.20
C LYS A 87 20.77 -10.96 33.50
N ILE A 88 20.29 -10.25 32.47
CA ILE A 88 19.51 -9.01 32.63
C ILE A 88 18.11 -9.40 33.19
N PRO A 89 17.80 -9.08 34.46
CA PRO A 89 16.48 -9.35 35.00
C PRO A 89 15.52 -8.28 34.50
N ILE A 90 14.51 -8.68 33.71
CA ILE A 90 13.48 -7.75 33.23
C ILE A 90 12.35 -7.73 34.26
N SER A 91 12.14 -6.58 34.90
CA SER A 91 11.03 -6.37 35.83
C SER A 91 9.86 -5.70 35.10
N VAL A 92 8.81 -6.45 34.80
CA VAL A 92 7.59 -5.88 34.19
C VAL A 92 6.75 -5.25 35.31
N SER A 93 6.65 -3.92 35.34
CA SER A 93 5.95 -3.16 36.38
C SER A 93 4.46 -3.49 36.50
N THR A 94 3.85 -4.05 35.46
CA THR A 94 2.47 -4.55 35.41
C THR A 94 2.25 -5.89 36.11
N ILE A 95 3.32 -6.56 36.56
CA ILE A 95 3.26 -7.88 37.23
C ILE A 95 3.98 -7.80 38.58
N LYS A 96 3.66 -6.78 39.39
CA LYS A 96 4.09 -6.75 40.80
C LYS A 96 3.30 -7.72 41.69
N ASP A 97 2.16 -8.23 41.20
CA ASP A 97 1.28 -9.14 41.94
C ASP A 97 1.33 -10.61 41.47
N ALA A 98 2.04 -10.93 40.38
CA ALA A 98 2.27 -12.35 40.00
C ALA A 98 3.69 -12.76 40.37
N ASN A 99 3.84 -13.90 41.04
CA ASN A 99 5.14 -14.49 41.37
C ASN A 99 5.81 -15.06 40.10
N ALA A 100 6.05 -14.24 39.09
CA ALA A 100 6.67 -14.64 37.82
C ALA A 100 7.96 -13.83 37.60
N VAL A 101 8.98 -14.50 37.04
CA VAL A 101 10.29 -13.92 36.76
C VAL A 101 10.59 -14.10 35.28
N ILE A 102 10.92 -13.00 34.59
CA ILE A 102 11.36 -13.00 33.20
C ILE A 102 12.86 -12.66 33.16
N LYS A 103 13.64 -13.45 32.44
CA LYS A 103 15.09 -13.26 32.27
C LYS A 103 15.45 -13.24 30.80
N ALA A 104 16.31 -12.31 30.41
CA ALA A 104 16.93 -12.27 29.10
C ALA A 104 18.41 -12.69 29.19
N ASP A 105 18.82 -13.55 28.26
CA ASP A 105 20.20 -14.05 28.14
C ASP A 105 20.70 -13.77 26.72
N ILE A 106 21.70 -12.90 26.60
CA ILE A 106 22.29 -12.51 25.31
C ILE A 106 23.27 -13.61 24.91
N LEU A 107 23.03 -14.25 23.77
CA LEU A 107 23.76 -15.45 23.35
C LEU A 107 25.11 -15.12 22.73
N GLU A 108 25.19 -13.99 22.02
CA GLU A 108 26.37 -13.54 21.28
C GLU A 108 26.52 -12.02 21.43
N ALA A 109 27.74 -11.50 21.26
CA ALA A 109 27.94 -10.05 21.23
C ALA A 109 27.18 -9.44 20.06
N SER A 110 26.72 -8.20 20.21
CA SER A 110 26.05 -7.50 19.12
C SER A 110 26.97 -7.45 17.89
N THR A 111 26.46 -7.91 16.76
CA THR A 111 27.19 -7.88 15.49
C THR A 111 26.54 -6.84 14.59
N VAL A 112 27.35 -5.95 14.03
CA VAL A 112 26.88 -5.08 12.95
C VAL A 112 26.53 -5.98 11.76
N VAL A 113 25.30 -5.85 11.29
CA VAL A 113 24.88 -6.38 10.00
C VAL A 113 25.08 -5.24 9.01
N PRO A 114 26.09 -5.32 8.13
CA PRO A 114 26.25 -4.31 7.10
C PRO A 114 25.03 -4.34 6.18
N ASP A 115 24.30 -3.24 6.08
CA ASP A 115 23.19 -3.07 5.12
C ASP A 115 23.48 -1.81 4.28
N GLY A 116 24.58 -1.88 3.53
CA GLY A 116 25.13 -0.73 2.81
C GLY A 116 25.64 0.37 3.77
N LEU A 117 24.98 1.54 3.77
CA LEU A 117 25.28 2.67 4.66
C LEU A 117 24.49 2.63 5.98
N PHE A 118 23.61 1.64 6.16
CA PHE A 118 22.81 1.47 7.37
C PHE A 118 23.45 0.47 8.33
N GLU A 119 23.58 0.85 9.61
CA GLU A 119 24.20 0.02 10.65
C GLU A 119 23.15 -0.58 11.58
N TYR A 120 22.68 -1.79 11.25
CA TYR A 120 21.84 -2.56 12.17
C TYR A 120 22.70 -3.44 13.08
N TYR A 121 22.25 -3.60 14.31
CA TYR A 121 22.85 -4.52 15.28
C TYR A 121 21.96 -5.74 15.41
N ARG A 122 22.54 -6.91 15.12
CA ARG A 122 21.90 -8.20 15.34
C ARG A 122 22.18 -8.67 16.76
N ILE A 123 21.13 -8.95 17.52
CA ILE A 123 21.23 -9.44 18.90
C ILE A 123 20.40 -10.72 19.09
N PRO A 124 21.05 -11.89 19.17
CA PRO A 124 20.39 -13.14 19.54
C PRO A 124 20.22 -13.22 21.06
N VAL A 125 18.98 -13.43 21.51
CA VAL A 125 18.61 -13.47 22.93
C VAL A 125 17.70 -14.65 23.22
N ARG A 126 17.89 -15.23 24.41
CA ARG A 126 17.01 -16.23 24.99
C ARG A 126 16.21 -15.60 26.13
N ILE A 127 14.89 -15.54 25.96
CA ILE A 127 13.93 -15.07 26.96
C ILE A 127 13.36 -16.27 27.70
N THR A 128 13.55 -16.33 29.01
CA THR A 128 12.98 -17.37 29.89
C THR A 128 11.97 -16.74 30.83
N ALA A 129 10.72 -17.18 30.77
CA ALA A 129 9.69 -16.87 31.76
C ALA A 129 9.54 -18.05 32.73
N PHE A 130 9.52 -17.76 34.02
CA PHE A 130 9.27 -18.73 35.10
C PHE A 130 8.11 -18.23 35.95
N ASP A 131 7.11 -19.06 36.21
CA ASP A 131 6.01 -18.78 37.13
C ASP A 131 6.17 -19.67 38.38
N HIS A 132 6.39 -19.04 39.54
CA HIS A 132 6.56 -19.74 40.82
C HIS A 132 5.27 -20.36 41.36
N VAL A 133 4.10 -19.91 40.91
CA VAL A 133 2.79 -20.50 41.30
C VAL A 133 2.52 -21.75 40.46
N ALA A 134 2.81 -21.69 39.16
CA ALA A 134 2.62 -22.82 38.26
C ALA A 134 3.78 -23.84 38.26
N ASP A 135 4.91 -23.50 38.90
CA ASP A 135 6.19 -24.24 38.88
C ASP A 135 6.58 -24.68 37.45
N ALA A 136 6.49 -23.72 36.53
CA ALA A 136 6.65 -23.94 35.11
C ALA A 136 7.50 -22.86 34.47
N SER A 137 8.14 -23.21 33.36
CA SER A 137 8.93 -22.27 32.57
C SER A 137 8.69 -22.43 31.08
N SER A 138 8.75 -21.33 30.36
CA SER A 138 8.80 -21.30 28.90
C SER A 138 9.99 -20.49 28.46
N THR A 139 10.71 -21.00 27.46
CA THR A 139 11.88 -20.34 26.90
C THR A 139 11.67 -20.10 25.41
N VAL A 140 11.92 -18.87 24.97
CA VAL A 140 11.89 -18.48 23.55
C VAL A 140 13.26 -17.93 23.19
N GLU A 141 13.83 -18.43 22.10
CA GLU A 141 15.00 -17.83 21.47
C GLU A 141 14.54 -16.91 20.36
N VAL A 142 15.03 -15.67 20.37
CA VAL A 142 14.61 -14.59 19.48
C VAL A 142 15.85 -13.86 18.97
N VAL A 143 15.84 -13.46 17.71
CA VAL A 143 16.87 -12.57 17.15
C VAL A 143 16.24 -11.23 16.83
N TYR A 144 16.84 -10.17 17.38
CA TYR A 144 16.46 -8.79 17.14
C TYR A 144 17.42 -8.13 16.16
N TYR A 145 16.88 -7.31 15.26
CA TYR A 145 17.62 -6.24 14.59
C TYR A 145 17.30 -4.93 15.27
N ILE A 146 18.33 -4.17 15.60
CA ILE A 146 18.23 -2.90 16.32
C ILE A 146 18.93 -1.81 15.53
N ALA A 147 18.24 -0.70 15.41
CA ALA A 147 18.77 0.57 14.96
C ALA A 147 18.78 1.52 16.17
N PRO A 148 19.95 1.92 16.70
CA PRO A 148 20.02 2.86 17.82
C PRO A 148 19.49 4.24 17.42
N PRO A 149 18.91 5.02 18.36
CA PRO A 149 18.60 6.43 18.13
C PRO A 149 19.86 7.21 17.72
N GLY A 150 19.77 8.06 16.69
CA GLY A 150 20.89 8.87 16.18
C GLY A 150 21.94 8.13 15.32
N GLY A 151 21.77 6.83 15.05
CA GLY A 151 22.63 6.09 14.12
C GLY A 151 22.27 6.31 12.64
N LYS A 152 23.17 5.96 11.71
CA LYS A 152 22.87 5.90 10.26
C LYS A 152 21.89 4.76 10.00
N ASN A 153 20.62 4.99 10.25
CA ASN A 153 19.53 4.04 10.05
C ASN A 153 18.53 4.69 9.10
N CYS A 154 17.84 3.91 8.25
CA CYS A 154 16.70 4.45 7.50
C CYS A 154 15.52 4.60 8.45
N LEU A 155 15.60 5.61 9.32
CA LEU A 155 14.61 5.94 10.33
C LEU A 155 13.57 6.94 9.84
N ASP A 156 13.84 7.57 8.69
CA ASP A 156 12.92 8.44 7.96
C ASP A 156 12.65 7.89 6.56
N CYS A 157 12.57 6.56 6.38
CA CYS A 157 12.03 6.05 5.13
C CYS A 157 10.58 6.54 5.03
N THR A 158 10.29 7.40 4.06
CA THR A 158 8.94 7.89 3.82
C THR A 158 8.08 6.70 3.41
N THR A 159 6.97 6.50 4.12
CA THR A 159 5.93 5.57 3.71
C THR A 159 4.93 6.29 2.83
N LEU A 160 4.74 5.82 1.61
CA LEU A 160 3.68 6.25 0.72
C LEU A 160 2.36 5.66 1.24
N GLU A 161 1.46 6.52 1.71
CA GLU A 161 0.21 6.10 2.36
C GLU A 161 -0.83 5.58 1.36
N ALA A 162 -0.75 6.00 0.10
CA ALA A 162 -1.62 5.52 -0.96
C ALA A 162 -0.83 4.83 -2.07
N THR A 163 -1.58 4.04 -2.84
CA THR A 163 -1.07 3.39 -4.04
C THR A 163 -0.82 4.41 -5.15
N LEU A 164 -1.73 5.39 -5.26
CA LEU A 164 -1.77 6.39 -6.31
C LEU A 164 -2.04 7.75 -5.66
N ASP A 165 -1.02 8.61 -5.69
CA ASP A 165 -1.06 9.93 -5.09
C ASP A 165 -0.71 10.97 -6.15
N PHE A 166 -1.66 11.84 -6.49
CA PHE A 166 -1.46 12.90 -7.49
C PHE A 166 -1.79 14.25 -6.90
N ARG A 167 -0.84 15.17 -6.96
CA ARG A 167 -1.06 16.58 -6.64
C ARG A 167 -1.31 17.36 -7.92
N ASP A 168 -2.19 18.36 -7.84
CA ASP A 168 -2.89 18.98 -8.98
C ASP A 168 -3.99 18.13 -9.60
N ASP A 169 -4.70 18.74 -10.54
CA ASP A 169 -5.77 18.10 -11.30
C ASP A 169 -5.22 16.88 -12.07
N LEU A 170 -6.09 15.88 -12.26
CA LEU A 170 -5.79 14.63 -12.93
C LEU A 170 -6.80 14.36 -14.03
N GLU A 171 -6.28 14.18 -15.24
CA GLU A 171 -7.05 13.76 -16.40
C GLU A 171 -6.73 12.31 -16.75
N LEU A 172 -7.77 11.48 -16.79
CA LEU A 172 -7.68 10.08 -17.18
C LEU A 172 -8.25 9.93 -18.58
N GLU A 173 -7.38 9.59 -19.53
CA GLU A 173 -7.73 9.42 -20.95
C GLU A 173 -7.41 8.00 -21.45
N GLY A 174 -8.19 7.52 -22.42
CA GLY A 174 -7.97 6.20 -23.00
C GLY A 174 -8.39 5.07 -22.06
N ASN A 175 -7.51 4.09 -21.83
CA ASN A 175 -7.76 2.91 -21.01
C ASN A 175 -6.81 2.89 -19.80
N LEU A 176 -7.36 2.75 -18.60
CA LEU A 176 -6.58 2.59 -17.37
C LEU A 176 -7.00 1.30 -16.67
N GLY A 177 -6.10 0.31 -16.60
CA GLY A 177 -6.32 -0.90 -15.82
C GLY A 177 -5.63 -0.82 -14.48
N VAL A 178 -6.35 -0.98 -13.36
CA VAL A 178 -5.73 -1.25 -12.06
C VAL A 178 -5.97 -2.72 -11.73
N LYS A 179 -4.90 -3.42 -11.35
CA LYS A 179 -4.93 -4.80 -10.87
C LYS A 179 -4.37 -4.84 -9.46
N ALA A 180 -5.15 -5.37 -8.53
CA ALA A 180 -4.77 -5.50 -7.14
C ALA A 180 -5.10 -6.92 -6.66
N PRO A 181 -4.28 -7.51 -5.76
CA PRO A 181 -4.57 -8.81 -5.19
C PRO A 181 -5.94 -8.84 -4.49
N SER A 182 -6.65 -9.96 -4.58
CA SER A 182 -7.98 -10.09 -3.98
C SER A 182 -7.98 -9.74 -2.50
N GLY A 183 -8.88 -8.83 -2.10
CA GLY A 183 -9.01 -8.38 -0.71
C GLY A 183 -7.98 -7.35 -0.26
N LYS A 184 -7.11 -6.84 -1.14
CA LYS A 184 -6.27 -5.68 -0.87
C LYS A 184 -6.90 -4.41 -1.44
N THR A 185 -6.78 -3.34 -0.68
CA THR A 185 -7.34 -2.03 -1.02
C THR A 185 -6.33 -1.22 -1.84
N ALA A 186 -6.74 -0.74 -3.02
CA ALA A 186 -6.02 0.31 -3.72
C ALA A 186 -6.66 1.66 -3.37
N THR A 187 -5.85 2.56 -2.79
CA THR A 187 -6.25 3.93 -2.45
C THR A 187 -5.71 4.88 -3.52
N PHE A 188 -6.58 5.76 -4.00
CA PHE A 188 -6.29 6.74 -5.03
C PHE A 188 -6.64 8.13 -4.49
N ASN A 189 -5.64 8.98 -4.28
CA ASN A 189 -5.86 10.36 -3.84
C ASN A 189 -5.43 11.35 -4.92
N VAL A 190 -6.22 12.42 -5.03
CA VAL A 190 -5.95 13.56 -5.90
C VAL A 190 -6.08 14.86 -5.10
N ASP A 191 -4.99 15.62 -4.98
CA ASP A 191 -5.03 17.00 -4.46
C ASP A 191 -5.35 17.98 -5.61
N GLY A 192 -6.57 17.86 -6.11
CA GLY A 192 -7.07 18.56 -7.28
C GLY A 192 -8.40 17.95 -7.73
N SER A 193 -8.87 18.31 -8.90
CA SER A 193 -10.03 17.68 -9.53
C SER A 193 -9.61 16.50 -10.40
N ILE A 194 -10.42 15.45 -10.43
CA ILE A 194 -10.22 14.29 -11.29
C ILE A 194 -11.34 14.20 -12.35
N SER A 195 -10.93 14.03 -13.61
CA SER A 195 -11.82 13.79 -14.74
C SER A 195 -11.48 12.46 -15.40
N ALA A 196 -12.45 11.56 -15.45
CA ALA A 196 -12.33 10.26 -16.09
C ALA A 196 -13.45 10.11 -17.12
N THR A 197 -13.12 10.33 -18.40
CA THR A 197 -14.09 10.24 -19.49
C THR A 197 -13.71 9.13 -20.46
N ASN A 198 -14.68 8.30 -20.84
CA ASN A 198 -14.49 7.17 -21.77
C ASN A 198 -13.47 6.10 -21.34
N ILE A 199 -13.27 5.93 -20.03
CA ILE A 199 -12.30 4.99 -19.45
C ILE A 199 -12.99 3.96 -18.55
N SER A 200 -12.51 2.72 -18.51
CA SER A 200 -12.92 1.74 -17.50
C SER A 200 -11.95 1.78 -16.34
N LEU A 201 -12.43 1.99 -15.12
CA LEU A 201 -11.66 1.90 -13.88
C LEU A 201 -12.25 0.74 -13.09
N ASN A 202 -11.42 -0.25 -12.78
CA ASN A 202 -11.79 -1.44 -12.02
C ASN A 202 -10.76 -1.64 -10.90
N HIS A 203 -11.16 -2.27 -9.79
CA HIS A 203 -10.30 -2.61 -8.65
C HIS A 203 -9.68 -1.40 -7.91
N ILE A 204 -10.35 -0.24 -7.94
CA ILE A 204 -10.06 0.88 -7.05
C ILE A 204 -11.13 0.88 -5.96
N ASN A 205 -10.72 0.85 -4.68
CA ASN A 205 -11.65 0.81 -3.56
C ASN A 205 -12.01 2.24 -3.12
N TYR A 206 -11.00 3.10 -3.00
CA TYR A 206 -11.18 4.45 -2.48
C TYR A 206 -10.61 5.47 -3.47
N LEU A 207 -11.43 6.43 -3.88
CA LEU A 207 -11.00 7.61 -4.63
C LEU A 207 -11.33 8.88 -3.84
N ASN A 208 -10.29 9.57 -3.35
CA ASN A 208 -10.41 10.82 -2.61
C ASN A 208 -9.90 12.00 -3.45
N SER A 209 -10.61 13.12 -3.41
CA SER A 209 -10.31 14.32 -4.19
C SER A 209 -10.49 15.58 -3.35
N THR A 210 -9.50 16.48 -3.34
CA THR A 210 -9.66 17.82 -2.73
C THR A 210 -10.41 18.79 -3.66
N GLY A 211 -10.51 18.48 -4.95
CA GLY A 211 -11.36 19.15 -5.93
C GLY A 211 -12.59 18.32 -6.29
N ASN A 212 -13.07 18.44 -7.53
CA ASN A 212 -14.26 17.72 -8.01
C ASN A 212 -13.91 16.33 -8.54
N ILE A 213 -14.85 15.38 -8.45
CA ILE A 213 -14.76 14.07 -9.11
C ILE A 213 -15.77 14.03 -10.28
N THR A 214 -15.31 13.73 -11.49
CA THR A 214 -16.19 13.55 -12.67
C THR A 214 -15.91 12.21 -13.36
N LEU A 215 -16.90 11.32 -13.37
CA LEU A 215 -16.82 9.99 -14.01
C LEU A 215 -17.99 9.84 -15.01
N SER A 216 -17.71 9.49 -16.27
CA SER A 216 -18.75 9.44 -17.33
C SER A 216 -18.89 8.11 -18.10
N SER A 217 -18.10 7.11 -17.76
CA SER A 217 -18.02 5.81 -18.44
C SER A 217 -18.25 4.65 -17.46
N GLY A 218 -18.20 3.40 -17.93
CA GLY A 218 -18.43 2.18 -17.13
C GLY A 218 -17.32 1.89 -16.10
N THR A 219 -17.07 2.84 -15.21
CA THR A 219 -16.17 2.74 -14.06
C THR A 219 -16.94 2.20 -12.85
N PHE A 220 -16.27 1.41 -12.02
CA PHE A 220 -16.77 1.03 -10.71
C PHE A 220 -15.70 1.27 -9.65
N ILE A 221 -16.02 2.09 -8.65
CA ILE A 221 -15.17 2.40 -7.50
C ILE A 221 -16.02 2.22 -6.24
N ASP A 222 -15.54 1.52 -5.22
CA ASP A 222 -16.37 1.23 -4.05
C ASP A 222 -16.83 2.51 -3.34
N GLU A 223 -15.90 3.41 -3.02
CA GLU A 223 -16.19 4.66 -2.31
C GLU A 223 -15.51 5.86 -2.97
N LEU A 224 -16.30 6.92 -3.17
CA LEU A 224 -15.87 8.23 -3.66
C LEU A 224 -15.97 9.26 -2.55
N PHE A 225 -14.92 10.06 -2.37
CA PHE A 225 -14.92 11.19 -1.47
C PHE A 225 -14.41 12.46 -2.17
N SER A 226 -15.21 13.53 -2.16
CA SER A 226 -14.88 14.81 -2.80
C SER A 226 -15.06 15.99 -1.84
N ASN A 227 -14.06 16.86 -1.73
CA ASN A 227 -14.24 18.18 -1.11
C ASN A 227 -15.05 19.13 -2.00
N GLY A 228 -15.07 18.87 -3.32
CA GLY A 228 -15.92 19.55 -4.28
C GLY A 228 -17.19 18.75 -4.58
N ASP A 229 -17.62 18.81 -5.83
CA ASP A 229 -18.76 18.08 -6.36
C ASP A 229 -18.36 16.66 -6.80
N ILE A 230 -19.33 15.74 -6.83
CA ILE A 230 -19.23 14.44 -7.50
C ILE A 230 -20.23 14.40 -8.65
N ASN A 231 -19.75 14.20 -9.87
CA ASN A 231 -20.53 14.11 -11.09
C ASN A 231 -20.39 12.72 -11.71
N LEU A 232 -21.45 11.91 -11.63
CA LEU A 232 -21.51 10.59 -12.26
C LEU A 232 -22.49 10.63 -13.44
N SER A 233 -22.04 10.14 -14.59
CA SER A 233 -22.83 10.09 -15.83
C SER A 233 -22.54 8.81 -16.62
N GLY A 234 -23.24 8.61 -17.73
CA GLY A 234 -23.11 7.39 -18.53
C GLY A 234 -23.48 6.16 -17.71
N SER A 235 -22.55 5.20 -17.58
CA SER A 235 -22.68 3.98 -16.78
C SER A 235 -21.73 3.94 -15.57
N ALA A 236 -21.23 5.09 -15.11
CA ALA A 236 -20.33 5.17 -13.95
C ALA A 236 -21.05 4.76 -12.67
N SER A 237 -20.42 3.93 -11.84
CA SER A 237 -21.06 3.33 -10.67
C SER A 237 -20.16 3.33 -9.42
N THR A 238 -20.78 3.44 -8.24
CA THR A 238 -20.10 3.37 -6.93
C THR A 238 -21.05 2.84 -5.85
N LEU A 239 -20.51 2.24 -4.77
CA LEU A 239 -21.29 1.87 -3.61
C LEU A 239 -21.60 3.09 -2.74
N LYS A 240 -20.66 4.01 -2.59
CA LYS A 240 -20.83 5.20 -1.76
C LYS A 240 -20.24 6.45 -2.40
N ALA A 241 -21.06 7.50 -2.53
CA ALA A 241 -20.63 8.83 -2.95
C ALA A 241 -20.76 9.83 -1.80
N SER A 242 -19.63 10.34 -1.30
CA SER A 242 -19.56 11.33 -0.22
C SER A 242 -18.97 12.64 -0.73
N ALA A 243 -19.71 13.75 -0.63
CA ALA A 243 -19.25 15.05 -1.13
C ALA A 243 -19.52 16.21 -0.16
N LEU A 244 -18.57 17.12 0.00
CA LEU A 244 -18.84 18.40 0.64
C LEU A 244 -19.65 19.31 -0.30
N GLY A 245 -19.38 19.24 -1.61
CA GLY A 245 -20.19 19.85 -2.67
C GLY A 245 -21.35 18.96 -3.10
N ASN A 246 -21.92 19.24 -4.27
CA ASN A 246 -23.09 18.56 -4.79
C ASN A 246 -22.79 17.13 -5.26
N VAL A 247 -23.80 16.27 -5.26
CA VAL A 247 -23.73 14.95 -5.88
C VAL A 247 -24.74 14.87 -7.03
N ASN A 248 -24.25 14.79 -8.26
CA ASN A 248 -25.04 14.78 -9.48
C ASN A 248 -24.93 13.44 -10.19
N LEU A 249 -26.04 12.71 -10.28
CA LEU A 249 -26.12 11.44 -11.00
C LEU A 249 -27.06 11.59 -12.19
N THR A 250 -26.53 11.34 -13.39
CA THR A 250 -27.27 11.48 -14.65
C THR A 250 -27.19 10.20 -15.50
N SER A 251 -28.13 10.02 -16.43
CA SER A 251 -28.19 8.87 -17.35
C SER A 251 -28.37 7.52 -16.62
N GLN A 252 -27.42 6.59 -16.73
CA GLN A 252 -27.47 5.27 -16.09
C GLN A 252 -26.48 5.14 -14.91
N ALA A 253 -25.92 6.27 -14.43
CA ALA A 253 -24.94 6.28 -13.35
C ALA A 253 -25.49 5.65 -12.05
N ALA A 254 -24.62 5.20 -11.14
CA ALA A 254 -24.97 4.57 -9.87
C ALA A 254 -23.99 4.77 -8.69
N ALA A 255 -24.29 4.40 -7.44
CA ALA A 255 -24.93 5.32 -6.48
C ALA A 255 -25.55 4.67 -5.23
N ASP A 256 -25.16 3.51 -4.69
CA ASP A 256 -25.99 2.85 -3.64
C ASP A 256 -26.27 3.73 -2.40
N ILE A 257 -25.25 4.42 -1.90
CA ILE A 257 -25.32 5.37 -0.78
C ILE A 257 -24.84 6.74 -1.26
N ILE A 258 -25.61 7.79 -0.97
CA ILE A 258 -25.23 9.18 -1.25
C ILE A 258 -25.24 9.97 0.06
N GLU A 259 -24.15 10.67 0.36
CA GLU A 259 -23.98 11.53 1.52
C GLU A 259 -23.39 12.87 1.08
N THR A 260 -24.08 13.99 1.35
CA THR A 260 -23.55 15.30 0.96
C THR A 260 -23.89 16.45 1.91
N ASN A 261 -22.94 17.38 2.07
CA ASN A 261 -23.19 18.64 2.77
C ASN A 261 -23.97 19.66 1.92
N SER A 262 -24.17 19.40 0.63
CA SER A 262 -24.85 20.26 -0.32
C SER A 262 -26.07 19.55 -0.95
N ASN A 263 -26.32 19.76 -2.24
CA ASN A 263 -27.51 19.27 -2.93
C ASN A 263 -27.26 17.95 -3.66
N VAL A 264 -28.33 17.22 -3.91
CA VAL A 264 -28.34 16.01 -4.74
C VAL A 264 -29.21 16.25 -5.97
N LEU A 265 -28.69 15.91 -7.15
CA LEU A 265 -29.45 15.85 -8.41
C LEU A 265 -29.47 14.41 -8.91
N LEU A 266 -30.68 13.86 -9.11
CA LEU A 266 -30.89 12.55 -9.71
C LEU A 266 -31.70 12.69 -11.00
N GLN A 267 -31.06 12.44 -12.15
CA GLN A 267 -31.68 12.43 -13.48
C GLN A 267 -31.40 11.10 -14.18
N LEU A 268 -32.12 10.05 -13.77
CA LEU A 268 -31.74 8.65 -14.04
C LEU A 268 -32.80 7.83 -14.78
N SER A 269 -32.33 6.85 -15.57
CA SER A 269 -33.15 5.96 -16.40
C SER A 269 -32.93 4.45 -16.15
N GLY A 270 -32.88 3.99 -14.88
CA GLY A 270 -33.11 2.56 -14.62
C GLY A 270 -32.55 1.91 -13.35
N GLN A 271 -31.66 2.54 -12.56
CA GLN A 271 -31.01 1.87 -11.43
C GLN A 271 -31.50 2.36 -10.07
N ALA A 272 -31.73 1.42 -9.15
CA ALA A 272 -32.24 1.68 -7.81
C ALA A 272 -31.15 2.11 -6.82
N ARG A 273 -31.54 2.70 -5.68
CA ARG A 273 -30.63 3.21 -4.62
C ARG A 273 -30.99 2.67 -3.25
N THR A 274 -30.03 2.66 -2.34
CA THR A 274 -30.24 2.23 -0.94
C THR A 274 -30.57 3.41 -0.02
N SER A 275 -29.78 4.50 -0.07
CA SER A 275 -30.04 5.69 0.77
C SER A 275 -29.45 6.98 0.19
N ILE A 276 -30.10 8.10 0.47
CA ILE A 276 -29.71 9.44 0.03
C ILE A 276 -29.84 10.39 1.22
N ASP A 277 -28.73 10.89 1.74
CA ASP A 277 -28.71 11.89 2.81
C ASP A 277 -28.00 13.16 2.32
N ALA A 278 -28.69 14.29 2.43
CA ALA A 278 -28.20 15.59 1.98
C ALA A 278 -28.52 16.68 3.01
N LEU A 279 -27.57 17.56 3.31
CA LEU A 279 -27.87 18.75 4.12
C LEU A 279 -28.56 19.86 3.28
N GLY A 280 -28.46 19.78 1.95
CA GLY A 280 -29.13 20.67 1.00
C GLY A 280 -30.46 20.12 0.48
N ILE A 281 -30.75 20.48 -0.78
CA ILE A 281 -31.96 20.07 -1.52
C ILE A 281 -31.70 18.73 -2.21
N ILE A 282 -32.72 17.87 -2.26
CA ILE A 282 -32.71 16.67 -3.12
C ILE A 282 -33.69 16.91 -4.28
N LEU A 283 -33.17 16.96 -5.50
CA LEU A 283 -33.96 16.98 -6.73
C LEU A 283 -33.97 15.58 -7.36
N ASN A 284 -35.09 14.88 -7.23
CA ASN A 284 -35.29 13.57 -7.81
C ASN A 284 -36.15 13.65 -9.08
N ASP A 285 -35.48 13.82 -10.21
CA ASP A 285 -36.06 13.76 -11.56
C ASP A 285 -35.73 12.41 -12.23
N SER A 286 -35.91 11.33 -11.48
CA SER A 286 -35.67 9.97 -11.97
C SER A 286 -36.94 9.13 -12.00
N THR A 287 -36.96 8.16 -12.91
CA THR A 287 -38.05 7.16 -13.02
C THR A 287 -37.71 5.84 -12.33
N ALA A 288 -36.56 5.78 -11.64
CA ALA A 288 -36.07 4.59 -10.96
C ALA A 288 -36.63 4.45 -9.53
N THR A 289 -36.33 3.32 -8.88
CA THR A 289 -36.72 3.05 -7.49
C THR A 289 -35.64 3.55 -6.54
N GLN A 290 -35.96 4.54 -5.72
CA GLN A 290 -35.04 5.15 -4.78
C GLN A 290 -35.20 4.57 -3.38
N GLY A 291 -34.10 4.58 -2.64
CA GLY A 291 -34.04 4.22 -1.24
C GLY A 291 -34.71 5.27 -0.34
N ALA A 292 -34.32 5.34 0.92
CA ALA A 292 -34.78 6.40 1.80
C ALA A 292 -34.01 7.69 1.49
N ALA A 293 -34.72 8.82 1.39
CA ALA A 293 -34.13 10.13 1.16
C ALA A 293 -34.36 11.07 2.34
N THR A 294 -33.29 11.67 2.86
CA THR A 294 -33.32 12.68 3.92
C THR A 294 -32.67 13.97 3.45
N ALA A 295 -33.41 15.08 3.47
CA ALA A 295 -32.91 16.41 3.10
C ALA A 295 -32.93 17.39 4.29
N GLY A 296 -31.85 18.15 4.44
CA GLY A 296 -31.75 19.31 5.33
C GLY A 296 -32.52 20.53 4.81
N LYS A 297 -32.93 20.52 3.54
CA LYS A 297 -33.86 21.49 2.94
C LYS A 297 -35.03 20.74 2.30
N ASP A 298 -35.38 21.06 1.05
CA ASP A 298 -36.54 20.52 0.36
C ASP A 298 -36.20 19.21 -0.39
N ILE A 299 -37.22 18.39 -0.60
CA ILE A 299 -37.19 17.28 -1.57
C ILE A 299 -38.15 17.64 -2.71
N LEU A 300 -37.62 17.76 -3.92
CA LEU A 300 -38.37 18.10 -5.13
C LEU A 300 -38.43 16.87 -6.05
N ILE A 301 -39.64 16.46 -6.43
CA ILE A 301 -39.88 15.25 -7.23
C ILE A 301 -40.73 15.61 -8.46
N PRO A 302 -40.10 16.17 -9.51
CA PRO A 302 -40.79 16.51 -10.76
C PRO A 302 -41.12 15.28 -11.63
N ALA A 303 -40.39 14.17 -11.47
CA ALA A 303 -40.55 12.98 -12.31
C ALA A 303 -41.96 12.38 -12.24
N THR A 304 -42.50 11.94 -13.37
CA THR A 304 -43.89 11.47 -13.49
C THR A 304 -44.13 10.01 -13.09
N GLY A 305 -43.07 9.25 -12.78
CA GLY A 305 -43.11 7.86 -12.34
C GLY A 305 -41.85 7.46 -11.57
N GLY A 306 -41.79 6.23 -11.06
CA GLY A 306 -40.73 5.74 -10.17
C GLY A 306 -41.25 5.40 -8.77
N SER A 307 -40.34 5.10 -7.85
CA SER A 307 -40.71 4.94 -6.44
C SER A 307 -39.60 5.44 -5.51
N MET A 308 -39.94 5.71 -4.25
CA MET A 308 -38.99 6.05 -3.19
C MET A 308 -39.48 5.42 -1.89
N THR A 309 -38.63 4.71 -1.15
CA THR A 309 -39.11 4.03 0.07
C THR A 309 -39.54 5.00 1.18
N GLN A 310 -38.90 6.16 1.26
CA GLN A 310 -39.25 7.24 2.20
C GLN A 310 -38.71 8.58 1.70
N ALA A 311 -39.49 9.66 1.90
CA ALA A 311 -39.04 11.04 1.71
C ALA A 311 -39.14 11.81 3.04
N SER A 312 -38.01 12.29 3.57
CA SER A 312 -37.89 13.01 4.83
C SER A 312 -37.20 14.36 4.63
N ALA A 313 -37.90 15.47 4.84
CA ALA A 313 -37.35 16.81 4.63
C ALA A 313 -37.49 17.71 5.87
N VAL A 314 -36.45 18.48 6.19
CA VAL A 314 -36.61 19.62 7.11
C VAL A 314 -37.40 20.74 6.42
N GLY A 315 -37.22 20.91 5.12
CA GLY A 315 -38.05 21.80 4.30
C GLY A 315 -39.35 21.13 3.85
N ASN A 316 -39.76 21.44 2.62
CA ASN A 316 -40.95 20.90 1.97
C ASN A 316 -40.65 19.58 1.23
N VAL A 317 -41.69 18.77 1.02
CA VAL A 317 -41.67 17.67 0.05
C VAL A 317 -42.68 18.00 -1.05
N ASP A 318 -42.19 18.31 -2.25
CA ASP A 318 -43.02 18.68 -3.40
C ASP A 318 -43.01 17.59 -4.46
N ILE A 319 -44.18 16.96 -4.67
CA ILE A 319 -44.35 15.83 -5.58
C ILE A 319 -45.25 16.26 -6.73
N ALA A 320 -44.68 16.35 -7.94
CA ALA A 320 -45.45 16.65 -9.15
C ALA A 320 -45.89 15.39 -9.90
N GLY A 321 -45.21 14.26 -9.68
CA GLY A 321 -45.42 13.01 -10.41
C GLY A 321 -46.63 12.20 -9.99
N GLY A 322 -47.69 12.19 -10.81
CA GLY A 322 -48.93 11.45 -10.51
C GLY A 322 -48.81 9.92 -10.42
N SER A 323 -47.70 9.31 -10.89
CA SER A 323 -47.46 7.85 -10.77
C SER A 323 -46.31 7.48 -9.82
N MET A 324 -45.71 8.46 -9.13
CA MET A 324 -44.66 8.20 -8.14
C MET A 324 -45.25 7.42 -6.95
N THR A 325 -44.49 6.48 -6.37
CA THR A 325 -44.90 5.74 -5.15
C THR A 325 -43.96 6.05 -4.00
N ILE A 326 -44.49 6.59 -2.90
CA ILE A 326 -43.70 6.94 -1.70
C ILE A 326 -44.46 6.50 -0.44
N PRO A 327 -44.15 5.32 0.13
CA PRO A 327 -44.86 4.78 1.28
C PRO A 327 -44.88 5.72 2.50
N ALA A 328 -43.76 6.35 2.84
CA ALA A 328 -43.66 7.21 4.02
C ALA A 328 -43.11 8.59 3.66
N ILE A 329 -43.85 9.64 4.04
CA ILE A 329 -43.47 11.03 3.80
C ILE A 329 -43.46 11.80 5.11
N LYS A 330 -42.36 12.49 5.38
CA LYS A 330 -42.18 13.33 6.57
C LYS A 330 -41.61 14.69 6.17
N ALA A 331 -42.25 15.78 6.59
CA ALA A 331 -41.75 17.13 6.36
C ALA A 331 -41.93 18.00 7.60
N GLN A 332 -40.92 18.80 7.96
CA GLN A 332 -41.16 19.93 8.89
C GLN A 332 -41.80 21.14 8.18
N GLY A 333 -41.63 21.23 6.86
CA GLY A 333 -42.41 22.11 6.00
C GLY A 333 -43.74 21.49 5.54
N ASN A 334 -44.17 21.88 4.36
CA ASN A 334 -45.38 21.38 3.70
C ASN A 334 -45.10 20.08 2.92
N VAL A 335 -46.17 19.32 2.66
CA VAL A 335 -46.14 18.23 1.69
C VAL A 335 -47.12 18.57 0.57
N ALA A 336 -46.64 18.78 -0.66
CA ALA A 336 -47.49 19.00 -1.82
C ALA A 336 -47.63 17.72 -2.64
N CYS A 337 -48.85 17.21 -2.74
CA CYS A 337 -49.18 16.04 -3.55
C CYS A 337 -49.51 16.42 -5.01
N PRO A 338 -49.36 15.49 -5.99
CA PRO A 338 -49.67 15.74 -7.40
C PRO A 338 -51.15 16.11 -7.67
N GLY A 339 -52.02 15.75 -6.74
CA GLY A 339 -53.45 16.02 -6.77
C GLY A 339 -54.20 15.09 -5.82
N SER A 340 -55.45 15.43 -5.53
CA SER A 340 -56.28 14.70 -4.56
C SER A 340 -56.64 13.27 -4.99
N TYR A 341 -56.31 12.91 -6.24
CA TYR A 341 -56.46 11.58 -6.79
C TYR A 341 -55.26 10.65 -6.51
N TRP A 342 -54.12 11.19 -6.07
CA TRP A 342 -52.89 10.43 -5.89
C TRP A 342 -52.94 9.61 -4.60
N LYS A 343 -52.77 8.28 -4.68
CA LYS A 343 -52.97 7.35 -3.55
C LYS A 343 -51.78 6.42 -3.33
N ASN A 344 -50.62 6.74 -3.90
CA ASN A 344 -49.45 5.85 -3.87
C ASN A 344 -48.55 6.18 -2.66
N PHE A 345 -49.13 6.16 -1.46
CA PHE A 345 -48.46 6.37 -0.17
C PHE A 345 -49.16 5.58 0.93
N ASP A 346 -48.44 5.27 2.01
CA ASP A 346 -49.02 4.66 3.22
C ASP A 346 -49.26 5.72 4.30
N SER A 347 -48.35 6.69 4.47
CA SER A 347 -48.48 7.75 5.48
C SER A 347 -47.84 9.08 5.08
N ILE A 348 -48.48 10.17 5.48
CA ILE A 348 -47.97 11.54 5.36
C ILE A 348 -47.94 12.18 6.75
N ARG A 349 -46.80 12.74 7.14
CA ARG A 349 -46.62 13.55 8.34
C ARG A 349 -46.02 14.90 7.95
N ALA A 350 -46.80 15.97 8.08
CA ALA A 350 -46.35 17.33 7.83
C ALA A 350 -46.48 18.17 9.11
N GLN A 351 -45.45 18.94 9.45
CA GLN A 351 -45.61 19.99 10.46
C GLN A 351 -46.23 21.26 9.86
N GLY A 352 -46.02 21.50 8.57
CA GLY A 352 -46.82 22.43 7.78
C GLY A 352 -48.15 21.80 7.37
N ILE A 353 -48.55 22.05 6.12
CA ILE A 353 -49.84 21.64 5.55
C ILE A 353 -49.64 20.55 4.50
N ALA A 354 -50.57 19.60 4.42
CA ALA A 354 -50.69 18.68 3.29
C ALA A 354 -51.52 19.34 2.16
N ILE A 355 -50.84 19.79 1.10
CA ILE A 355 -51.43 20.56 0.00
C ILE A 355 -51.80 19.62 -1.14
N ASN A 356 -53.03 19.73 -1.65
CA ASN A 356 -53.55 18.95 -2.78
C ASN A 356 -53.49 17.42 -2.58
N CYS A 357 -53.35 16.93 -1.34
CA CYS A 357 -53.38 15.51 -1.02
C CYS A 357 -54.83 14.99 -0.95
N PRO A 358 -55.05 13.67 -1.05
CA PRO A 358 -56.38 13.10 -0.82
C PRO A 358 -56.93 13.55 0.53
N ILE A 359 -58.23 13.81 0.55
CA ILE A 359 -58.94 14.19 1.77
C ILE A 359 -59.89 13.05 2.09
N ASP A 360 -59.96 12.67 3.36
CA ASP A 360 -60.99 11.76 3.83
C ASP A 360 -62.36 12.35 3.53
N ASN A 361 -63.19 11.59 2.80
CA ASN A 361 -64.59 11.93 2.61
C ASN A 361 -65.45 11.03 3.51
N PRO A 362 -65.76 11.46 4.74
CA PRO A 362 -66.55 10.66 5.68
C PRO A 362 -67.98 10.38 5.19
N ASN A 363 -68.43 11.08 4.14
CA ASN A 363 -69.76 10.92 3.53
C ASN A 363 -69.75 10.07 2.26
N ALA A 364 -68.60 9.49 1.86
CA ALA A 364 -68.54 8.57 0.74
C ALA A 364 -69.19 7.23 1.11
N ASN A 365 -69.79 6.53 0.13
CA ASN A 365 -70.38 5.20 0.33
C ASN A 365 -69.36 4.12 0.75
N ASN A 366 -68.06 4.45 0.73
CA ASN A 366 -66.95 3.68 1.28
C ASN A 366 -65.85 4.69 1.69
N PRO A 367 -65.87 5.22 2.93
CA PRO A 367 -64.86 6.17 3.38
C PRO A 367 -63.49 5.48 3.42
N ILE A 368 -62.52 6.05 2.71
CA ILE A 368 -61.12 5.66 2.77
C ILE A 368 -60.48 6.59 3.80
N ASP A 369 -59.87 6.02 4.83
CA ASP A 369 -59.08 6.71 5.85
C ASP A 369 -57.63 6.76 5.35
N TYR A 370 -57.19 7.92 4.89
CA TYR A 370 -55.80 8.13 4.51
C TYR A 370 -55.01 8.56 5.75
N ASP A 371 -53.89 7.90 6.03
CA ASP A 371 -53.04 8.24 7.18
C ASP A 371 -52.22 9.53 6.91
N ILE A 372 -52.92 10.66 6.88
CA ILE A 372 -52.38 12.00 6.66
C ILE A 372 -52.56 12.79 7.96
N VAL A 373 -51.44 13.20 8.55
CA VAL A 373 -51.43 14.10 9.71
C VAL A 373 -50.61 15.33 9.35
N ASP A 374 -51.27 16.49 9.32
CA ASP A 374 -50.62 17.78 9.12
C ASP A 374 -50.66 18.62 10.41
N ASN A 375 -49.98 19.77 10.43
CA ASN A 375 -49.92 20.69 11.58
C ASN A 375 -49.45 20.05 12.91
N THR A 376 -48.63 18.99 12.85
CA THR A 376 -48.10 18.30 14.03
C THR A 376 -46.58 18.29 14.06
N PRO A 377 -45.92 18.34 15.23
CA PRO A 377 -44.46 18.34 15.30
C PRO A 377 -43.84 17.10 14.62
N VAL A 378 -42.92 17.32 13.69
CA VAL A 378 -42.16 16.26 13.00
C VAL A 378 -40.68 16.43 13.31
N THR A 379 -40.00 15.35 13.67
CA THR A 379 -38.54 15.36 13.87
C THR A 379 -37.87 14.60 12.75
N ILE A 380 -36.92 15.26 12.08
CA ILE A 380 -36.06 14.67 11.04
C ILE A 380 -34.64 14.58 11.59
N LYS A 381 -34.03 13.40 11.50
CA LYS A 381 -32.64 13.19 11.89
C LYS A 381 -31.75 13.38 10.66
N LEU A 382 -30.95 14.44 10.66
CA LEU A 382 -29.97 14.68 9.60
C LEU A 382 -28.70 13.87 9.81
N MET A 383 -27.96 13.67 8.71
CA MET A 383 -26.59 13.15 8.75
C MET A 383 -25.65 14.09 9.49
N THR A 384 -24.54 13.56 9.99
CA THR A 384 -23.43 14.37 10.48
C THR A 384 -22.73 15.05 9.30
N PRO A 385 -22.46 16.36 9.34
CA PRO A 385 -21.73 17.02 8.26
C PRO A 385 -20.37 16.38 8.02
N LEU A 386 -20.05 16.14 6.75
CA LEU A 386 -18.77 15.61 6.31
C LEU A 386 -17.66 16.64 6.55
N THR A 387 -16.46 16.16 6.91
CA THR A 387 -15.26 16.98 7.08
C THR A 387 -14.36 16.88 5.84
N PRO A 388 -13.66 17.95 5.45
CA PRO A 388 -12.77 17.92 4.29
C PRO A 388 -11.71 16.82 4.42
N PHE A 389 -11.45 16.12 3.32
CA PHE A 389 -10.27 15.30 3.13
C PHE A 389 -9.06 16.21 2.89
N SER A 390 -7.90 15.82 3.44
CA SER A 390 -6.62 16.47 3.17
C SER A 390 -5.60 15.38 2.89
N MET A 391 -4.87 15.56 1.80
CA MET A 391 -3.87 14.61 1.35
C MET A 391 -2.51 14.93 2.00
N PRO A 392 -1.83 13.95 2.61
CA PRO A 392 -0.43 14.09 3.03
C PRO A 392 0.48 14.54 1.86
N SER A 393 1.58 15.23 2.17
CA SER A 393 2.55 15.67 1.16
C SER A 393 3.81 14.83 1.26
N PRO A 394 3.98 13.78 0.43
CA PRO A 394 5.27 13.16 0.29
C PRO A 394 6.19 14.11 -0.48
N THR A 395 7.33 14.46 0.11
CA THR A 395 8.35 15.25 -0.59
C THR A 395 9.09 14.39 -1.59
N VAL A 396 9.19 14.84 -2.84
CA VAL A 396 10.01 14.20 -3.88
C VAL A 396 11.21 15.09 -4.17
N ASN A 397 12.40 14.65 -3.76
CA ASN A 397 13.66 15.36 -4.04
C ASN A 397 14.83 14.37 -4.11
N VAL A 398 15.46 14.31 -5.28
CA VAL A 398 16.53 13.34 -5.57
C VAL A 398 17.92 13.80 -5.13
N TRP A 399 18.11 15.07 -4.74
CA TRP A 399 19.44 15.59 -4.38
C TRP A 399 20.05 14.91 -3.15
N PRO A 400 19.31 14.69 -2.04
CA PRO A 400 19.83 13.94 -0.89
C PRO A 400 20.21 12.50 -1.24
N LEU A 401 19.64 11.94 -2.30
CA LEU A 401 19.87 10.56 -2.73
C LEU A 401 21.20 10.35 -3.48
N LYS A 402 21.89 11.45 -3.86
CA LYS A 402 23.14 11.40 -4.60
C LYS A 402 24.20 10.51 -3.94
N ASP A 403 24.31 10.55 -2.61
CA ASP A 403 25.34 9.80 -1.89
C ASP A 403 25.07 8.29 -1.76
N TYR A 404 23.83 7.88 -2.00
CA TYR A 404 23.42 6.49 -2.00
C TYR A 404 23.61 5.80 -3.35
N ALA A 405 23.83 6.58 -4.42
CA ALA A 405 23.96 6.06 -5.77
C ALA A 405 25.30 5.36 -6.03
N ASN A 406 25.25 4.24 -6.76
CA ASN A 406 26.42 3.51 -7.23
C ASN A 406 27.13 4.22 -8.39
N TYR A 407 26.33 4.84 -9.26
CA TYR A 407 26.79 5.59 -10.42
C TYR A 407 26.24 7.01 -10.35
N VAL A 408 27.11 8.00 -10.21
CA VAL A 408 26.75 9.42 -10.17
C VAL A 408 27.28 10.08 -11.43
N PHE A 409 26.39 10.43 -12.35
CA PHE A 409 26.70 11.08 -13.62
C PHE A 409 26.64 12.60 -13.49
N THR A 410 27.72 13.27 -13.89
CA THR A 410 27.82 14.73 -13.89
C THR A 410 28.45 15.18 -15.21
N PRO A 411 27.94 16.23 -15.86
CA PRO A 411 28.51 16.72 -17.10
C PRO A 411 29.78 17.54 -16.88
N GLU A 412 30.76 17.41 -17.78
CA GLU A 412 31.95 18.27 -17.86
C GLU A 412 32.12 18.77 -19.30
N GLY A 413 31.33 19.79 -19.66
CA GLY A 413 31.10 20.15 -21.06
C GLY A 413 30.32 19.03 -21.77
N ASN A 414 30.87 18.49 -22.86
CA ASN A 414 30.30 17.29 -23.52
C ASN A 414 30.89 15.98 -23.00
N ASN A 415 31.83 16.03 -22.05
CA ASN A 415 32.42 14.83 -21.49
C ASN A 415 31.51 14.27 -20.40
N MET A 416 31.28 12.96 -20.45
CA MET A 416 30.46 12.26 -19.47
C MET A 416 31.34 11.76 -18.33
N ARG A 417 31.29 12.44 -17.18
CA ARG A 417 31.98 12.00 -15.97
C ARG A 417 31.05 11.17 -15.12
N VAL A 418 31.59 10.08 -14.57
CA VAL A 418 30.88 9.18 -13.65
C VAL A 418 31.73 8.92 -12.41
N LEU A 419 31.13 9.13 -11.23
CA LEU A 419 31.67 8.65 -9.97
C LEU A 419 31.08 7.26 -9.71
N VAL A 420 31.95 6.25 -9.61
CA VAL A 420 31.60 4.86 -9.31
C VAL A 420 31.85 4.58 -7.83
N ARG A 421 30.87 3.97 -7.16
CA ARG A 421 30.97 3.54 -5.75
C ARG A 421 30.27 2.20 -5.51
N ASN A 422 30.88 1.39 -4.67
CA ASN A 422 30.29 0.16 -4.15
C ASN A 422 29.88 -0.83 -5.26
N ILE A 423 30.72 -0.96 -6.29
CA ILE A 423 30.53 -1.95 -7.36
C ILE A 423 31.65 -2.97 -7.30
N ASN A 424 31.32 -4.26 -7.27
CA ASN A 424 32.32 -5.31 -7.33
C ASN A 424 33.06 -5.27 -8.68
N GLY A 425 34.36 -5.57 -8.66
CA GLY A 425 35.20 -5.53 -9.87
C GLY A 425 35.59 -4.12 -10.36
N LEU A 426 35.16 -3.04 -9.69
CA LEU A 426 35.57 -1.67 -9.98
C LEU A 426 36.08 -0.95 -8.73
N GLU A 427 37.12 -0.13 -8.89
CA GLU A 427 37.59 0.75 -7.82
C GLU A 427 36.63 1.92 -7.63
N ASN A 428 36.38 2.32 -6.39
CA ASN A 428 35.64 3.55 -6.12
C ASN A 428 36.45 4.75 -6.65
N GLY A 429 35.83 5.60 -7.47
CA GLY A 429 36.56 6.72 -8.06
C GLY A 429 35.83 7.42 -9.20
N ASN A 430 36.47 8.47 -9.71
CA ASN A 430 35.97 9.20 -10.86
C ASN A 430 36.53 8.59 -12.15
N TYR A 431 35.65 8.44 -13.13
CA TYR A 431 35.94 7.97 -14.47
C TYR A 431 35.23 8.86 -15.49
N TYR A 432 35.66 8.75 -16.73
CA TYR A 432 34.97 9.26 -17.91
C TYR A 432 34.40 8.08 -18.69
N LEU A 433 33.20 8.24 -19.27
CA LEU A 433 32.72 7.34 -20.31
C LEU A 433 33.10 7.91 -21.66
N ALA A 434 33.99 7.21 -22.36
CA ALA A 434 34.54 7.66 -23.62
C ALA A 434 34.82 6.48 -24.57
N ASP A 435 35.24 6.82 -25.78
CA ASP A 435 35.40 5.86 -26.87
C ASP A 435 36.86 5.43 -27.08
N TYR A 436 37.06 4.23 -27.64
CA TYR A 436 38.34 3.80 -28.22
C TYR A 436 38.26 3.73 -29.76
N PRO A 437 39.12 4.46 -30.49
CA PRO A 437 39.21 4.40 -31.94
C PRO A 437 40.20 3.29 -32.32
N GLN A 438 39.73 2.10 -32.69
CA GLN A 438 40.61 1.02 -33.16
C GLN A 438 40.20 0.49 -34.54
N ASN A 439 41.06 0.68 -35.55
CA ASN A 439 41.03 -0.03 -36.84
C ASN A 439 39.63 -0.23 -37.48
N GLY A 440 38.79 0.82 -37.49
CA GLY A 440 37.46 0.79 -38.09
C GLY A 440 36.34 0.20 -37.22
N ARG A 441 36.62 -0.19 -35.98
CA ARG A 441 35.63 -0.50 -34.92
C ARG A 441 35.77 0.53 -33.79
N HIS A 442 34.65 1.12 -33.37
CA HIS A 442 34.64 2.09 -32.29
C HIS A 442 34.10 1.41 -31.04
N PHE A 443 34.91 1.18 -30.02
CA PHE A 443 34.36 0.70 -28.74
C PHE A 443 33.78 1.90 -28.01
N LYS A 444 32.48 1.89 -27.75
CA LYS A 444 31.74 3.05 -27.22
C LYS A 444 31.47 2.93 -25.72
N ASN A 445 31.49 4.07 -25.03
CA ASN A 445 31.13 4.19 -23.60
C ASN A 445 31.92 3.30 -22.61
N TYR A 446 33.24 3.20 -22.78
CA TYR A 446 34.10 2.48 -21.83
C TYR A 446 34.57 3.41 -20.69
N LEU A 447 34.82 2.83 -19.51
CA LEU A 447 35.34 3.54 -18.34
C LEU A 447 36.81 3.90 -18.53
N CYS A 448 37.11 5.18 -18.44
CA CYS A 448 38.45 5.72 -18.68
C CYS A 448 38.85 6.65 -17.54
N LYS A 449 40.03 6.42 -16.97
CA LYS A 449 40.60 7.29 -15.93
C LYS A 449 41.04 8.64 -16.53
N GLU A 450 41.46 8.62 -17.80
CA GLU A 450 41.89 9.82 -18.52
C GLU A 450 41.41 9.80 -19.97
N ILE A 451 41.04 10.99 -20.47
CA ILE A 451 40.63 11.23 -21.86
C ILE A 451 41.50 12.33 -22.50
N ASN A 452 41.57 12.33 -23.83
CA ASN A 452 42.23 13.40 -24.58
C ASN A 452 41.28 14.57 -24.87
N ASN A 453 41.80 15.63 -25.51
CA ASN A 453 41.00 16.80 -25.92
C ASN A 453 39.87 16.50 -26.90
N ALA A 454 39.85 15.33 -27.54
CA ALA A 454 38.80 14.89 -28.44
C ALA A 454 37.76 14.00 -27.74
N GLY A 455 37.79 13.88 -26.40
CA GLY A 455 36.85 13.07 -25.63
C GLY A 455 37.07 11.56 -25.78
N THR A 456 38.28 11.15 -26.17
CA THR A 456 38.65 9.75 -26.43
C THR A 456 39.47 9.18 -25.28
N CYS A 457 39.27 7.91 -24.94
CA CYS A 457 40.03 7.23 -23.90
C CYS A 457 41.53 7.17 -24.16
N VAL A 458 42.32 7.54 -23.15
CA VAL A 458 43.79 7.42 -23.13
C VAL A 458 44.23 6.38 -22.12
N THR A 459 43.60 6.38 -20.94
CA THR A 459 43.92 5.47 -19.84
C THR A 459 42.64 4.82 -19.34
N PRO A 460 42.53 3.47 -19.35
CA PRO A 460 43.49 2.49 -19.85
C PRO A 460 43.74 2.59 -21.37
N ALA A 461 44.83 2.03 -21.87
CA ALA A 461 45.24 2.24 -23.28
C ALA A 461 44.41 1.41 -24.27
N THR A 462 43.82 0.31 -23.80
CA THR A 462 43.00 -0.59 -24.60
C THR A 462 41.67 -0.90 -23.90
N PRO A 463 40.58 -1.16 -24.66
CA PRO A 463 39.28 -1.47 -24.08
C PRO A 463 39.27 -2.78 -23.27
N GLN A 464 40.22 -3.70 -23.51
CA GLN A 464 40.36 -4.96 -22.76
C GLN A 464 40.89 -4.76 -21.33
N GLU A 465 41.54 -3.63 -21.06
CA GLU A 465 42.09 -3.28 -19.74
C GLU A 465 41.05 -2.59 -18.84
N THR A 466 39.85 -2.33 -19.36
CA THR A 466 38.78 -1.65 -18.64
C THR A 466 37.45 -2.38 -18.80
N ARG A 467 36.38 -1.75 -18.34
CA ARG A 467 35.00 -2.23 -18.43
C ARG A 467 34.13 -1.17 -19.09
N THR A 468 33.03 -1.61 -19.68
CA THR A 468 31.90 -0.72 -20.02
C THR A 468 30.82 -0.89 -18.95
N LEU A 469 30.03 0.15 -18.72
CA LEU A 469 28.84 0.08 -17.87
C LEU A 469 27.56 -0.21 -18.68
N CYS A 470 27.70 -0.30 -20.00
CA CYS A 470 26.64 0.02 -20.93
C CYS A 470 26.75 -0.90 -22.16
N TYR A 471 25.65 -1.55 -22.53
CA TYR A 471 25.60 -2.45 -23.70
C TYR A 471 24.69 -1.87 -24.78
N GLY A 472 25.30 -1.34 -25.84
CA GLY A 472 24.61 -0.85 -27.04
C GLY A 472 24.02 -1.98 -27.90
N PHE A 473 23.35 -1.62 -29.00
CA PHE A 473 22.82 -2.61 -29.94
C PHE A 473 23.92 -3.47 -30.57
N SER A 474 25.08 -2.84 -30.79
CA SER A 474 26.36 -3.47 -31.09
C SER A 474 27.47 -2.80 -30.28
N VAL A 475 28.67 -3.41 -30.27
CA VAL A 475 29.87 -2.83 -29.63
C VAL A 475 30.30 -1.49 -30.23
N SER A 476 29.78 -1.17 -31.43
CA SER A 476 30.06 0.07 -32.17
C SER A 476 29.08 1.20 -31.88
N ASP A 477 27.97 0.90 -31.20
CA ASP A 477 26.90 1.84 -30.90
C ASP A 477 27.06 2.35 -29.47
N ALA A 478 27.01 3.66 -29.30
CA ALA A 478 26.93 4.25 -27.97
C ALA A 478 25.57 3.93 -27.37
N CYS A 479 25.55 3.51 -26.11
CA CYS A 479 24.31 3.29 -25.37
C CYS A 479 24.01 4.39 -24.35
N LEU A 480 24.98 5.27 -24.09
CA LEU A 480 24.81 6.46 -23.27
C LEU A 480 25.42 7.66 -24.00
N SER A 481 24.68 8.77 -24.04
CA SER A 481 25.15 10.06 -24.55
C SER A 481 24.67 11.20 -23.68
N TYR A 482 25.36 12.35 -23.77
CA TYR A 482 24.98 13.58 -23.12
C TYR A 482 24.98 14.75 -24.11
N ASP A 483 23.92 15.54 -24.11
CA ASP A 483 23.80 16.79 -24.86
C ASP A 483 23.82 17.99 -23.91
N SER A 484 24.90 18.77 -23.95
CA SER A 484 25.06 19.95 -23.10
C SER A 484 24.10 21.10 -23.42
N THR A 485 23.49 21.10 -24.61
CA THR A 485 22.58 22.17 -25.05
C THR A 485 21.18 21.99 -24.50
N GLU A 486 20.76 20.74 -24.32
CA GLU A 486 19.48 20.37 -23.71
C GLU A 486 19.62 19.94 -22.24
N ASP A 487 20.86 19.89 -21.73
CA ASP A 487 21.19 19.33 -20.41
C ASP A 487 20.58 17.92 -20.25
N ARG A 488 20.85 17.04 -21.22
CA ARG A 488 20.10 15.78 -21.40
C ARG A 488 21.02 14.57 -21.54
N TRP A 489 20.85 13.62 -20.63
CA TRP A 489 21.37 12.26 -20.72
C TRP A 489 20.42 11.39 -21.55
N THR A 490 20.94 10.54 -22.41
CA THR A 490 20.13 9.58 -23.18
C THR A 490 20.69 8.18 -23.05
N PHE A 491 19.87 7.26 -22.55
CA PHE A 491 20.14 5.82 -22.55
C PHE A 491 19.40 5.19 -23.72
N ASN A 492 20.14 4.57 -24.64
CA ASN A 492 19.58 3.91 -25.81
C ASN A 492 20.41 2.68 -26.19
N GLY A 493 20.00 1.51 -25.74
CA GLY A 493 20.75 0.28 -25.97
C GLY A 493 19.97 -0.96 -25.59
N LYS A 494 20.69 -1.99 -25.15
CA LYS A 494 20.10 -3.25 -24.72
C LYS A 494 19.99 -3.35 -23.21
N SER A 495 21.02 -2.95 -22.48
CA SER A 495 21.05 -3.00 -21.02
C SER A 495 22.20 -2.17 -20.44
N PHE A 496 22.25 -2.05 -19.11
CA PHE A 496 23.23 -1.30 -18.33
C PHE A 496 23.61 -2.10 -17.08
N ALA A 497 24.79 -1.84 -16.51
CA ALA A 497 25.25 -2.49 -15.28
C ALA A 497 24.29 -2.16 -14.11
N PRO A 498 23.88 -3.13 -13.28
CA PRO A 498 22.80 -2.96 -12.32
C PRO A 498 23.21 -2.07 -11.13
N GLY A 499 22.20 -1.51 -10.47
CA GLY A 499 22.37 -0.67 -9.29
C GLY A 499 21.70 0.69 -9.42
N ILE A 500 22.06 1.60 -8.52
CA ILE A 500 21.43 2.91 -8.39
C ILE A 500 22.18 3.95 -9.23
N ILE A 501 21.47 4.60 -10.15
CA ILE A 501 21.99 5.62 -11.06
C ILE A 501 21.40 6.99 -10.69
N TRP A 502 22.27 7.95 -10.41
CA TRP A 502 21.91 9.34 -10.18
C TRP A 502 22.51 10.22 -11.28
N LEU A 503 21.70 11.10 -11.85
CA LEU A 503 22.05 11.94 -13.00
C LEU A 503 21.80 13.42 -12.68
N ASP A 504 22.81 14.24 -12.92
CA ASP A 504 22.69 15.69 -12.93
C ASP A 504 22.19 16.17 -14.30
N GLY A 505 20.90 16.52 -14.39
CA GLY A 505 20.25 17.00 -15.62
C GLY A 505 19.00 16.20 -16.01
N ASN A 506 18.47 16.45 -17.21
CA ASN A 506 17.35 15.72 -17.80
C ASN A 506 17.78 14.32 -18.26
N LEU A 507 16.84 13.39 -18.32
CA LEU A 507 17.07 12.00 -18.72
C LEU A 507 16.06 11.58 -19.79
N THR A 508 16.55 10.97 -20.86
CA THR A 508 15.75 10.19 -21.81
C THR A 508 16.11 8.72 -21.69
N LEU A 509 15.13 7.89 -21.34
CA LEU A 509 15.22 6.43 -21.39
C LEU A 509 14.52 5.93 -22.66
N ASP A 510 15.31 5.65 -23.70
CA ASP A 510 14.81 5.07 -24.95
C ASP A 510 14.80 3.53 -24.83
N ASN A 511 14.98 2.80 -25.93
CA ASN A 511 15.04 1.34 -25.95
C ASN A 511 16.06 0.78 -24.94
N GLY A 512 15.68 -0.32 -24.29
CA GLY A 512 16.55 -1.09 -23.42
C GLY A 512 15.80 -1.78 -22.28
N PHE A 513 16.49 -2.69 -21.61
CA PHE A 513 16.02 -3.44 -20.45
C PHE A 513 17.01 -3.21 -19.33
N TYR A 514 16.60 -2.42 -18.35
CA TYR A 514 17.44 -1.92 -17.28
C TYR A 514 17.04 -2.56 -15.94
N TYR A 515 18.02 -2.89 -15.11
CA TYR A 515 17.81 -3.43 -13.77
C TYR A 515 18.38 -2.43 -12.76
N ASN A 516 17.80 -1.22 -12.83
CA ASN A 516 18.35 -0.02 -12.25
C ASN A 516 17.26 0.83 -11.61
N THR A 517 17.68 1.57 -10.58
CA THR A 517 16.95 2.74 -10.10
C THR A 517 17.52 3.96 -10.81
N PHE A 518 16.68 4.76 -11.45
CA PHE A 518 17.08 6.02 -12.08
C PHE A 518 16.58 7.22 -11.28
N LEU A 519 17.51 8.09 -10.90
CA LEU A 519 17.27 9.33 -10.19
C LEU A 519 17.81 10.48 -11.06
N ALA A 520 16.95 11.37 -11.53
CA ALA A 520 17.37 12.51 -12.37
C ALA A 520 17.00 13.84 -11.68
N THR A 521 17.94 14.78 -11.61
CA THR A 521 17.66 16.12 -11.04
C THR A 521 16.79 16.98 -11.96
N GLY A 522 16.77 16.69 -13.26
CA GLY A 522 15.90 17.32 -14.26
C GLY A 522 14.58 16.58 -14.47
N ASN A 523 14.10 16.55 -15.72
CA ASN A 523 12.92 15.79 -16.14
C ASN A 523 13.30 14.41 -16.69
N ILE A 524 12.37 13.46 -16.67
CA ILE A 524 12.52 12.14 -17.30
C ILE A 524 11.54 12.01 -18.46
N ASP A 525 12.05 11.70 -19.64
CA ASP A 525 11.28 11.30 -20.82
C ASP A 525 11.57 9.83 -21.14
N THR A 526 10.58 9.10 -21.64
CA THR A 526 10.80 7.76 -22.18
C THR A 526 10.42 7.68 -23.65
N ALA A 527 11.14 6.83 -24.38
CA ALA A 527 10.95 6.61 -25.80
C ALA A 527 11.13 5.12 -26.17
N GLY A 528 10.70 4.75 -27.37
CA GLY A 528 10.88 3.38 -27.87
C GLY A 528 10.17 2.32 -27.02
N GLY A 529 10.76 1.12 -26.96
CA GLY A 529 10.30 0.01 -26.12
C GLY A 529 11.16 -0.11 -24.86
N MET A 530 10.94 0.77 -23.89
CA MET A 530 11.74 0.87 -22.67
C MET A 530 11.18 -0.03 -21.57
N LYS A 531 12.05 -0.81 -20.93
CA LYS A 531 11.73 -1.50 -19.69
C LYS A 531 12.76 -1.21 -18.61
N THR A 532 12.31 -0.96 -17.40
CA THR A 532 13.19 -0.82 -16.23
C THR A 532 12.62 -1.55 -15.04
N SER A 533 13.49 -2.21 -14.27
CA SER A 533 13.16 -2.85 -13.01
C SER A 533 14.04 -2.30 -11.90
N ALA A 534 13.42 -1.75 -10.87
CA ALA A 534 14.09 -1.30 -9.66
C ALA A 534 14.88 -2.44 -9.03
N SER A 535 15.98 -2.12 -8.34
CA SER A 535 16.93 -3.16 -7.85
C SER A 535 16.26 -4.19 -6.93
N ASN A 536 15.37 -3.77 -6.03
CA ASN A 536 14.65 -4.69 -5.13
C ASN A 536 13.57 -5.49 -5.87
N PHE A 537 12.97 -4.93 -6.92
CA PHE A 537 12.00 -5.64 -7.77
C PHE A 537 12.71 -6.72 -8.61
N ALA A 538 13.84 -6.37 -9.20
CA ALA A 538 14.66 -7.25 -10.04
C ALA A 538 15.20 -8.47 -9.28
N SER A 539 15.25 -8.38 -7.94
CA SER A 539 15.69 -9.39 -6.97
C SER A 539 17.18 -9.74 -7.07
N PHE A 540 17.62 -10.62 -6.16
CA PHE A 540 19.00 -11.09 -6.08
C PHE A 540 19.52 -11.68 -7.40
N ALA A 541 18.68 -12.42 -8.14
CA ALA A 541 19.10 -13.08 -9.38
C ALA A 541 19.55 -12.08 -10.46
N SER A 542 18.75 -11.06 -10.73
CA SER A 542 19.07 -10.09 -11.80
C SER A 542 20.08 -9.04 -11.35
N THR A 543 20.04 -8.62 -10.07
CA THR A 543 20.90 -7.53 -9.56
C THR A 543 22.26 -8.02 -9.07
N CYS A 544 22.33 -9.21 -8.47
CA CYS A 544 23.56 -9.70 -7.81
C CYS A 544 24.21 -10.86 -8.56
N GLU A 545 23.42 -11.80 -9.09
CA GLU A 545 23.93 -12.90 -9.94
C GLU A 545 24.03 -12.50 -11.42
N LEU A 546 23.49 -11.34 -11.78
CA LEU A 546 23.48 -10.79 -13.14
C LEU A 546 22.79 -11.72 -14.14
N ASP A 547 21.83 -12.54 -13.67
CA ASP A 547 21.02 -13.41 -14.52
C ASP A 547 19.84 -12.63 -15.09
N TYR A 548 20.12 -11.84 -16.14
CA TYR A 548 19.12 -11.02 -16.79
C TYR A 548 18.10 -11.88 -17.56
N PRO A 549 16.81 -11.88 -17.16
CA PRO A 549 15.79 -12.66 -17.85
C PRO A 549 15.56 -12.15 -19.29
N GLU A 550 15.67 -10.84 -19.47
CA GLU A 550 15.59 -10.17 -20.76
C GLU A 550 16.96 -9.58 -21.13
N ASN A 551 17.36 -9.71 -22.40
CA ASN A 551 18.64 -9.24 -22.92
C ASN A 551 19.88 -9.75 -22.16
N LYS A 552 19.94 -11.07 -21.90
CA LYS A 552 21.10 -11.71 -21.30
C LYS A 552 22.40 -11.23 -21.94
N ASN A 553 23.34 -10.82 -21.10
CA ASN A 553 24.64 -10.36 -21.54
C ASN A 553 25.42 -11.53 -22.17
N THR A 554 25.39 -11.64 -23.50
CA THR A 554 26.10 -12.70 -24.23
C THR A 554 27.59 -12.42 -24.40
N THR A 555 28.04 -11.20 -24.10
CA THR A 555 29.44 -10.77 -24.26
C THR A 555 30.24 -10.85 -22.95
N GLY A 556 29.57 -11.00 -21.80
CA GLY A 556 30.19 -11.02 -20.47
C GLY A 556 30.65 -9.63 -19.99
N ASP A 557 30.22 -8.55 -20.67
CA ASP A 557 30.69 -7.18 -20.38
C ASP A 557 30.36 -6.71 -18.95
N PHE A 558 29.37 -7.32 -18.31
CA PHE A 558 28.92 -7.00 -16.95
C PHE A 558 29.38 -8.04 -15.93
N ASP A 559 30.13 -9.08 -16.33
CA ASP A 559 30.55 -10.14 -15.43
C ASP A 559 31.23 -9.54 -14.19
N GLU A 560 30.77 -9.99 -13.02
CA GLU A 560 31.20 -9.52 -11.69
C GLU A 560 30.82 -8.07 -11.32
N LEU A 561 30.14 -7.31 -12.19
CA LEU A 561 29.71 -5.93 -11.91
C LEU A 561 28.35 -5.87 -11.19
N TYR A 562 28.35 -6.14 -9.89
CA TYR A 562 27.17 -6.02 -9.03
C TYR A 562 27.38 -5.00 -7.88
N PRO A 563 26.31 -4.35 -7.40
CA PRO A 563 26.37 -3.40 -6.29
C PRO A 563 26.58 -4.10 -4.94
N VAL A 564 27.77 -3.96 -4.35
CA VAL A 564 28.13 -4.66 -3.07
C VAL A 564 27.34 -4.15 -1.87
N ASN A 565 26.78 -2.95 -1.95
CA ASN A 565 25.91 -2.38 -0.91
C ASN A 565 24.47 -2.87 -0.99
N LEU A 566 24.06 -3.52 -2.09
CA LEU A 566 22.72 -4.11 -2.26
C LEU A 566 22.77 -5.65 -2.29
N CYS A 567 23.96 -6.25 -2.44
CA CYS A 567 24.10 -7.68 -2.68
C CYS A 567 24.81 -8.41 -1.53
N ASN A 568 24.09 -9.31 -0.85
CA ASN A 568 24.70 -10.27 0.08
C ASN A 568 24.98 -11.59 -0.64
N ILE A 569 26.14 -11.68 -1.28
CA ILE A 569 26.55 -12.88 -2.03
C ILE A 569 26.64 -14.12 -1.12
N SER A 570 27.10 -13.95 0.12
CA SER A 570 27.27 -15.06 1.06
C SER A 570 25.94 -15.66 1.56
N GLY A 571 24.89 -14.83 1.62
CA GLY A 571 23.55 -15.20 2.07
C GLY A 571 22.58 -15.48 0.94
N SER A 572 22.99 -15.34 -0.33
CA SER A 572 22.13 -15.44 -1.52
C SER A 572 20.87 -14.57 -1.41
N ALA A 573 21.03 -13.33 -0.95
CA ALA A 573 19.92 -12.41 -0.67
C ALA A 573 20.30 -10.95 -0.97
N MET A 574 19.28 -10.10 -1.15
CA MET A 574 19.46 -8.65 -1.23
C MET A 574 19.69 -8.07 0.17
N HIS A 575 20.59 -7.09 0.26
CA HIS A 575 20.61 -6.09 1.34
C HIS A 575 19.45 -5.14 1.08
N TYR A 576 18.51 -5.05 2.01
CA TYR A 576 17.28 -4.30 1.75
C TYR A 576 17.54 -2.81 1.88
N ASN A 577 17.38 -2.08 0.78
CA ASN A 577 17.50 -0.63 0.79
C ASN A 577 16.29 -0.01 0.06
N PRO A 578 15.49 0.87 0.71
CA PRO A 578 14.32 1.49 0.09
C PRO A 578 14.59 2.24 -1.21
N ILE A 579 15.81 2.74 -1.43
CA ILE A 579 16.18 3.36 -2.70
C ILE A 579 16.04 2.38 -3.88
N GLY A 580 16.26 1.09 -3.62
CA GLY A 580 16.09 0.00 -4.57
C GLY A 580 14.64 -0.33 -4.90
N ASN A 581 13.65 0.24 -4.19
CA ASN A 581 12.23 0.13 -4.57
C ASN A 581 11.87 1.10 -5.70
N ILE A 582 12.63 2.18 -5.87
CA ILE A 582 12.36 3.20 -6.88
C ILE A 582 12.82 2.70 -8.25
N ALA A 583 11.94 2.72 -9.24
CA ALA A 583 12.33 2.55 -10.63
C ALA A 583 12.77 3.89 -11.24
N LEU A 584 11.93 4.92 -11.09
CA LEU A 584 12.17 6.27 -11.60
C LEU A 584 11.83 7.31 -10.52
N ALA A 585 12.75 8.25 -10.26
CA ALA A 585 12.46 9.46 -9.53
C ALA A 585 13.06 10.69 -10.23
N SER A 586 12.32 11.80 -10.23
CA SER A 586 12.65 12.99 -11.00
C SER A 586 12.47 14.26 -10.17
N GLY A 587 13.42 15.19 -10.31
CA GLY A 587 13.37 16.54 -9.75
C GLY A 587 13.93 16.68 -8.34
N GLY A 588 14.10 17.93 -7.92
CA GLY A 588 14.49 18.28 -6.56
C GLY A 588 14.89 19.73 -6.42
N THR A 589 15.19 20.14 -5.19
CA THR A 589 15.80 21.44 -4.90
C THR A 589 17.31 21.29 -4.76
N PRO A 590 18.12 21.90 -5.64
CA PRO A 590 19.57 21.83 -5.55
C PRO A 590 20.09 22.31 -4.18
N PRO A 591 21.15 21.71 -3.63
CA PRO A 591 21.73 22.14 -2.36
C PRO A 591 22.12 23.62 -2.39
N GLY A 592 21.58 24.40 -1.44
CA GLY A 592 21.82 25.85 -1.34
C GLY A 592 20.89 26.71 -2.21
N GLU A 593 19.97 26.10 -2.95
CA GLU A 593 18.91 26.80 -3.67
C GLU A 593 17.56 26.71 -2.93
N SER A 594 16.60 27.53 -3.36
CA SER A 594 15.23 27.56 -2.80
C SER A 594 14.16 27.27 -3.86
N THR A 595 14.57 27.03 -5.11
CA THR A 595 13.65 26.81 -6.23
C THR A 595 13.71 25.34 -6.63
N TYR A 596 12.54 24.73 -6.71
CA TYR A 596 12.40 23.38 -7.23
C TYR A 596 12.63 23.35 -8.76
N ALA A 597 13.42 22.38 -9.22
CA ALA A 597 13.74 22.20 -10.64
C ALA A 597 13.50 20.75 -11.08
N GLY A 598 13.22 20.58 -12.39
CA GLY A 598 12.92 19.28 -12.97
C GLY A 598 11.59 18.70 -12.48
N GLY A 599 11.49 17.37 -12.43
CA GLY A 599 10.39 16.68 -11.75
C GLY A 599 9.27 16.15 -12.64
N ILE A 600 9.21 16.55 -13.91
CA ILE A 600 8.25 15.97 -14.85
C ILE A 600 8.72 14.56 -15.21
N ILE A 601 7.80 13.60 -15.22
CA ILE A 601 8.02 12.28 -15.81
C ILE A 601 7.02 12.10 -16.94
N ASN A 602 7.54 11.97 -18.16
CA ASN A 602 6.77 11.74 -19.37
C ASN A 602 7.06 10.34 -19.90
N LEU A 603 6.09 9.45 -19.73
CA LEU A 603 6.14 8.08 -20.19
C LEU A 603 5.58 8.02 -21.62
N GLY A 604 6.47 7.81 -22.59
CA GLY A 604 6.16 7.70 -24.02
C GLY A 604 5.40 6.43 -24.41
N SER A 605 5.56 5.95 -25.64
CA SER A 605 4.57 5.06 -26.25
C SER A 605 4.57 3.58 -25.82
N SER A 606 5.64 3.01 -25.26
CA SER A 606 5.67 1.62 -24.81
C SER A 606 6.62 1.41 -23.63
N ASN A 607 6.08 1.40 -22.41
CA ASN A 607 6.89 1.31 -21.19
C ASN A 607 6.46 0.14 -20.29
N GLU A 608 7.44 -0.53 -19.68
CA GLU A 608 7.22 -1.42 -18.54
C GLU A 608 8.14 -0.99 -17.39
N ILE A 609 7.54 -0.48 -16.31
CA ILE A 609 8.24 0.10 -15.17
C ILE A 609 7.94 -0.78 -13.96
N ASN A 610 8.92 -1.55 -13.54
CA ASN A 610 8.80 -2.48 -12.44
C ASN A 610 9.45 -1.89 -11.19
N GLY A 611 8.69 -1.12 -10.43
CA GLY A 611 9.15 -0.40 -9.25
C GLY A 611 8.30 0.84 -8.98
N THR A 612 8.57 1.54 -7.88
CA THR A 612 7.88 2.77 -7.48
C THR A 612 8.29 3.92 -8.40
N LEU A 613 7.32 4.75 -8.79
CA LEU A 613 7.51 5.92 -9.65
C LEU A 613 7.22 7.20 -8.87
N LEU A 614 8.20 8.10 -8.83
CA LEU A 614 8.15 9.35 -8.06
C LEU A 614 8.41 10.55 -8.97
N ALA A 615 7.35 11.21 -9.42
CA ALA A 615 7.43 12.47 -10.15
C ALA A 615 7.40 13.64 -9.15
N GLY A 616 8.41 14.48 -9.19
CA GLY A 616 8.44 15.73 -8.43
C GLY A 616 7.40 16.76 -8.84
N GLU A 617 7.03 16.74 -10.12
CA GLU A 617 5.98 17.59 -10.69
C GLU A 617 4.89 16.67 -11.28
N ASN A 618 4.50 16.88 -12.54
CA ASN A 618 3.46 16.09 -13.20
C ASN A 618 3.97 14.76 -13.75
N LEU A 619 3.12 13.74 -13.66
CA LEU A 619 3.23 12.51 -14.42
C LEU A 619 2.32 12.57 -15.66
N ILE A 620 2.92 12.28 -16.81
CA ILE A 620 2.23 12.19 -18.09
C ILE A 620 2.49 10.81 -18.66
N THR A 621 1.43 10.08 -19.03
CA THR A 621 1.55 8.80 -19.72
C THR A 621 0.91 8.83 -21.09
N HIS A 622 1.61 8.26 -22.05
CA HIS A 622 1.17 8.06 -23.42
C HIS A 622 1.30 6.59 -23.83
N GLY A 623 0.74 6.25 -24.99
CA GLY A 623 0.80 4.89 -25.57
C GLY A 623 0.45 3.77 -24.59
N SER A 624 1.19 2.68 -24.59
CA SER A 624 0.98 1.54 -23.71
C SER A 624 2.01 1.54 -22.57
N THR A 625 1.57 1.81 -21.34
CA THR A 625 2.47 1.87 -20.18
C THR A 625 2.00 0.90 -19.11
N THR A 626 2.90 0.07 -18.58
CA THR A 626 2.63 -0.78 -17.41
C THR A 626 3.54 -0.36 -16.26
N VAL A 627 2.96 -0.11 -15.09
CA VAL A 627 3.70 0.20 -13.86
C VAL A 627 3.38 -0.86 -12.80
N ARG A 628 4.42 -1.50 -12.25
CA ARG A 628 4.32 -2.48 -11.15
C ARG A 628 4.87 -1.90 -9.85
N GLY A 629 4.14 -0.93 -9.30
CA GLY A 629 4.55 -0.21 -8.11
C GLY A 629 3.59 0.91 -7.76
N TYR A 630 3.91 1.65 -6.71
CA TYR A 630 3.16 2.84 -6.33
C TYR A 630 3.58 4.01 -7.21
N ILE A 631 2.66 4.96 -7.37
CA ILE A 631 2.86 6.16 -8.17
C ILE A 631 2.58 7.38 -7.31
N THR A 632 3.53 8.31 -7.31
CA THR A 632 3.40 9.60 -6.67
C THR A 632 3.80 10.71 -7.65
N ALA A 633 2.93 11.71 -7.80
CA ALA A 633 3.21 12.96 -8.50
C ALA A 633 2.99 14.12 -7.51
N ALA A 634 4.08 14.79 -7.12
CA ALA A 634 4.09 15.63 -5.92
C ALA A 634 3.83 17.13 -6.17
N SER A 635 3.96 17.63 -7.40
CA SER A 635 3.80 19.08 -7.71
C SER A 635 4.54 20.00 -6.71
N GLU A 636 5.82 19.72 -6.48
CA GLU A 636 6.66 20.38 -5.47
C GLU A 636 6.82 21.89 -5.69
N SER A 637 6.72 22.34 -6.95
CA SER A 637 6.76 23.77 -7.26
C SER A 637 5.40 24.47 -7.17
N GLY A 638 4.34 23.71 -6.91
CA GLY A 638 2.95 24.12 -7.01
C GLY A 638 2.47 24.32 -8.46
N LYS A 639 1.16 24.59 -8.59
CA LYS A 639 0.50 24.75 -9.90
C LYS A 639 1.13 25.85 -10.75
N LYS A 640 1.90 25.47 -11.78
CA LYS A 640 2.54 26.39 -12.74
C LYS A 640 1.63 26.60 -13.98
N PRO A 641 1.48 27.84 -14.49
CA PRO A 641 0.76 28.09 -15.74
C PRO A 641 1.44 27.38 -16.93
N GLY A 642 0.70 26.52 -17.65
CA GLY A 642 1.20 25.78 -18.82
C GLY A 642 1.94 24.48 -18.53
N LEU A 643 2.02 24.08 -17.25
CA LEU A 643 2.24 22.68 -16.86
C LEU A 643 0.85 22.08 -16.66
N ASP A 644 0.37 21.46 -17.74
CA ASP A 644 -0.95 20.85 -17.78
C ASP A 644 -1.03 19.70 -16.78
N ASN A 645 -2.23 19.49 -16.27
CA ASN A 645 -2.65 18.44 -15.33
C ASN A 645 -1.86 17.14 -15.45
N ASN A 646 -1.75 16.39 -14.34
CA ASN A 646 -1.36 14.99 -14.44
C ASN A 646 -2.27 14.30 -15.47
N THR A 647 -1.68 13.53 -16.35
CA THR A 647 -2.42 12.87 -17.42
C THR A 647 -2.05 11.41 -17.46
N LEU A 648 -2.98 10.53 -17.12
CA LEU A 648 -2.83 9.10 -17.39
C LEU A 648 -3.57 8.77 -18.68
N GLY A 649 -2.87 8.96 -19.80
CA GLY A 649 -3.40 8.75 -21.14
C GLY A 649 -2.95 7.44 -21.79
N GLY A 650 -3.56 7.11 -22.93
CA GLY A 650 -3.22 5.92 -23.72
C GLY A 650 -3.84 4.62 -23.18
N SER A 651 -3.03 3.60 -22.94
CA SER A 651 -3.37 2.31 -22.34
C SER A 651 -2.42 2.09 -21.17
N THR A 652 -2.74 2.68 -20.03
CA THR A 652 -1.94 2.58 -18.81
C THR A 652 -2.45 1.43 -17.95
N THR A 653 -1.56 0.60 -17.42
CA THR A 653 -1.89 -0.49 -16.50
C THR A 653 -1.05 -0.35 -15.24
N ILE A 654 -1.70 -0.33 -14.09
CA ILE A 654 -1.06 -0.36 -12.77
C ILE A 654 -1.30 -1.76 -12.21
N ASP A 655 -0.23 -2.54 -12.11
CA ASP A 655 -0.29 -3.96 -11.76
C ASP A 655 0.42 -4.23 -10.44
N LEU A 656 -0.38 -4.42 -9.39
CA LEU A 656 0.07 -4.70 -8.03
C LEU A 656 -0.09 -6.18 -7.67
N GLU A 657 -0.42 -7.02 -8.64
CA GLU A 657 -0.51 -8.47 -8.45
C GLU A 657 0.89 -9.08 -8.48
N ASN A 658 1.11 -10.11 -7.64
CA ASN A 658 2.32 -10.94 -7.68
C ASN A 658 3.65 -10.15 -7.55
N LEU A 659 3.68 -9.09 -6.74
CA LEU A 659 4.91 -8.35 -6.46
C LEU A 659 6.00 -9.27 -5.85
N PRO A 660 7.29 -9.12 -6.23
CA PRO A 660 8.37 -9.97 -5.74
C PRO A 660 8.57 -9.94 -4.23
N GLU A 661 8.99 -11.08 -3.66
CA GLU A 661 9.37 -11.16 -2.25
C GLU A 661 10.65 -10.32 -2.01
N GLY A 662 10.55 -9.28 -1.19
CA GLY A 662 11.64 -8.32 -0.91
C GLY A 662 11.47 -6.94 -1.55
N TYR A 663 10.46 -6.75 -2.41
CA TYR A 663 10.05 -5.44 -2.90
C TYR A 663 8.85 -4.91 -2.11
N ASP A 664 9.00 -3.72 -1.53
CA ASP A 664 7.90 -3.02 -0.86
C ASP A 664 7.65 -1.68 -1.56
N PRO A 665 6.58 -1.56 -2.37
CA PRO A 665 6.30 -0.34 -3.13
C PRO A 665 5.97 0.87 -2.23
N SER A 666 5.61 0.63 -0.96
CA SER A 666 5.19 1.68 -0.04
C SER A 666 6.34 2.39 0.66
N THR A 667 7.57 1.88 0.59
CA THR A 667 8.71 2.45 1.32
C THR A 667 9.75 3.03 0.37
N VAL A 668 10.08 4.31 0.58
CA VAL A 668 11.08 5.05 -0.19
C VAL A 668 12.09 5.69 0.78
N PRO A 669 13.32 6.01 0.35
CA PRO A 669 14.29 6.69 1.23
C PRO A 669 13.79 8.09 1.62
N PRO A 670 14.31 8.68 2.71
CA PRO A 670 14.08 10.09 3.01
C PRO A 670 14.53 10.95 1.83
N MET A 671 13.65 11.83 1.39
CA MET A 671 13.91 12.78 0.29
C MET A 671 14.07 14.22 0.78
N GLU A 672 13.95 14.47 2.08
CA GLU A 672 14.26 15.76 2.68
C GLU A 672 15.78 15.93 2.86
N PRO A 673 16.33 17.15 2.73
CA PRO A 673 17.70 17.42 3.12
C PRO A 673 17.90 17.09 4.60
N VAL A 674 18.90 16.28 4.92
CA VAL A 674 19.29 16.02 6.32
C VAL A 674 19.90 17.31 6.88
N ASP A 675 19.33 17.85 7.95
CA ASP A 675 19.94 18.95 8.70
C ASP A 675 21.14 18.40 9.49
N PRO A 676 22.38 18.82 9.20
CA PRO A 676 23.57 18.32 9.89
C PRO A 676 23.67 18.73 11.36
N ASP A 677 22.86 19.69 11.83
CA ASP A 677 22.82 20.15 13.23
C ASP A 677 21.63 19.57 14.04
N ASP A 678 20.80 18.72 13.42
CA ASP A 678 19.66 18.08 14.06
C ASP A 678 20.03 16.71 14.69
N ASP A 679 20.53 16.75 15.92
CA ASP A 679 20.77 15.58 16.79
C ASP A 679 19.48 14.81 17.16
N SER A 680 18.29 15.24 16.68
CA SER A 680 17.01 14.59 16.98
C SER A 680 16.56 13.55 15.94
N GLN A 681 17.34 13.29 14.89
CA GLN A 681 16.92 12.39 13.83
C GLN A 681 17.27 10.92 14.11
N GLY A 682 16.21 10.16 14.38
CA GLY A 682 16.19 8.72 14.54
C GLY A 682 15.61 8.27 15.88
N LYS A 683 14.35 7.82 15.91
CA LYS A 683 13.82 7.01 17.03
C LYS A 683 14.45 5.62 16.98
N GLY A 684 15.08 5.13 18.03
CA GLY A 684 15.56 3.74 18.01
C GLY A 684 14.43 2.74 17.72
N PHE A 685 14.67 1.76 16.87
CA PHE A 685 13.69 0.70 16.60
C PHE A 685 14.31 -0.68 16.80
N SER A 686 13.48 -1.63 17.23
CA SER A 686 13.86 -3.03 17.42
C SER A 686 12.82 -3.94 16.77
N LYS A 687 13.23 -4.76 15.82
CA LYS A 687 12.39 -5.71 15.10
C LYS A 687 12.83 -7.14 15.36
N ILE A 688 11.86 -8.04 15.54
CA ILE A 688 12.09 -9.48 15.63
C ILE A 688 12.25 -10.04 14.21
N ILE A 689 13.37 -10.72 13.94
CA ILE A 689 13.64 -11.34 12.63
C ILE A 689 13.18 -12.80 12.62
N TRP A 690 13.36 -13.50 13.73
CA TRP A 690 12.81 -14.84 13.93
C TRP A 690 12.71 -15.16 15.43
N ALA A 691 11.83 -16.10 15.77
CA ALA A 691 11.67 -16.63 17.12
C ALA A 691 11.34 -18.13 17.09
N ARG A 692 11.79 -18.88 18.09
CA ARG A 692 11.39 -20.29 18.32
C ARG A 692 11.27 -20.61 19.80
N TYR A 693 10.38 -21.54 20.14
CA TYR A 693 10.37 -22.15 21.47
C TYR A 693 11.52 -23.15 21.61
N LEU A 694 12.08 -23.26 22.83
CA LEU A 694 13.12 -24.23 23.20
C LEU A 694 12.58 -25.33 24.13
#